data_AF-A0AAD9G677-F1
#
_entry.id   AF-A0AAD9G677-F1
#
_cell.length_a   1.000
_cell.length_b   1.000
_cell.length_c   1.000
_cell.angle_alpha   90.00
_cell.angle_beta   90.00
_cell.angle_gamma   90.00
#
_symmetry.space_group_name_H-M   'P 1'
#
loop_
_entity.id
_entity.type
_entity.pdbx_description
1 polymer ?
#
loop_
_entity_poly.entity_id
_entity_poly.type
_entity_poly.pdbx_seq_one_letter_code
_entity_poly.pdbx_strand_id
1 'polypeptide(L)'
;MGPDGKVMVAKNGPPALDRPQGSTPLQRKFRLVHRLLVFGAAMWYIIISLMATEASLEILRDEARYDTGLIPFSSPLIAGYAGTSTIRKSSLVVDVLGDSTTPKASGTLFLESDSSSSFTQCANVATSESVDIYTDEYLRWMFDDLQNKTAYNISLFDEVELILPVVDCMMPIVHSGGAAIARVNYLVRYKDDIERVLLLPASLSIQDYYIAEQYERGAALFVTFSVIEDMTFAGPVPHHYAIALDYPYEYKPDFEVCIFYEHTNEGFWSIETIPRDAFMRPPKPILTARQLGFYLDKETSQVNQVNFHWAPPDDPASALTYWDWHGDAVTRDNWAWVHIIHLVFAIDVLFQLSLLLFLVYRSILLKHFWIGDAFASISNALLYRGIYVVISNQVNGYWTLTEFCLALADSVGGNSTVKYRSEIVHADMLTIYLNIVSVLSYLLRERIDPIFVLVCFEIGFNSRVAMTKIFPALQKVLVDYADTESTYGRVEVDDFLSKLSPMRLWTTHPIHQNVWPLLIVTFVVIYNTILLVFLYIIVRKLMRWYSSGSQVGSQDGDGKSASRRQSSGLFHNDSEPRELMQFETATGSVLKNRFGILSAYKNYTYINGRRFASGDAIYCNGFVVANDKFVIATEDLMSLLIMKITRARFTNIYVYTIKEGTGVNQTARLVYPTTISWHDLAKVSVSPLA
;
A
#
# COMPACT_ATOMS: atom_id res chain seq x y z
N MET A 1 -11.23 19.60 90.93
CA MET A 1 -10.85 20.90 91.51
C MET A 1 -9.36 21.08 91.21
N GLY A 2 -8.83 21.84 90.24
CA GLY A 2 -8.71 23.33 90.20
C GLY A 2 -10.01 24.13 90.27
N PRO A 3 -9.95 25.47 90.44
CA PRO A 3 -10.82 26.24 91.33
C PRO A 3 -12.34 26.08 91.21
N ASP A 4 -12.86 25.44 90.15
CA ASP A 4 -14.29 25.17 89.93
C ASP A 4 -14.66 23.68 89.88
N GLY A 5 -13.94 22.80 90.57
CA GLY A 5 -14.47 21.50 91.02
C GLY A 5 -15.26 20.61 90.09
N LYS A 6 -14.99 20.64 88.79
CA LYS A 6 -15.63 19.76 87.82
C LYS A 6 -14.71 18.61 87.44
N VAL A 7 -15.18 17.41 87.70
CA VAL A 7 -14.67 16.15 87.14
C VAL A 7 -15.09 16.12 85.68
N MET A 8 -14.15 16.18 84.74
CA MET A 8 -14.45 15.92 83.33
C MET A 8 -14.40 14.40 83.08
N VAL A 9 -15.57 13.85 82.79
CA VAL A 9 -15.76 12.48 82.29
C VAL A 9 -15.14 12.40 80.90
N ALA A 10 -14.17 11.51 80.72
CA ALA A 10 -13.64 11.14 79.41
C ALA A 10 -14.73 10.42 78.60
N LYS A 11 -15.37 11.12 77.66
CA LYS A 11 -16.16 10.51 76.58
C LYS A 11 -15.20 10.15 75.45
N ASN A 12 -14.76 8.90 75.43
CA ASN A 12 -14.18 8.29 74.24
C ASN A 12 -15.28 8.14 73.19
N GLY A 13 -15.39 9.12 72.29
CA GLY A 13 -16.08 8.94 71.01
C GLY A 13 -15.21 8.12 70.06
N PRO A 14 -15.78 7.26 69.20
CA PRO A 14 -15.01 6.50 68.22
C PRO A 14 -14.34 7.48 67.23
N PRO A 15 -13.09 7.23 66.81
CA PRO A 15 -12.40 8.07 65.85
C PRO A 15 -13.10 8.03 64.50
N ALA A 16 -13.13 9.19 63.85
CA ALA A 16 -13.71 9.41 62.53
C ALA A 16 -13.18 8.39 61.52
N LEU A 17 -14.10 7.75 60.79
CA LEU A 17 -13.82 6.89 59.65
C LEU A 17 -12.89 7.62 58.67
N ASP A 18 -11.70 7.04 58.45
CA ASP A 18 -10.82 7.38 57.35
C ASP A 18 -11.60 7.31 56.02
N ARG A 19 -11.69 8.46 55.34
CA ARG A 19 -12.13 8.50 53.95
C ARG A 19 -11.05 7.80 53.10
N PRO A 20 -11.42 6.90 52.18
CA PRO A 20 -10.45 6.20 51.35
C PRO A 20 -9.68 7.22 50.50
N GLN A 21 -8.35 7.11 50.47
CA GLN A 21 -7.45 7.92 49.64
C GLN A 21 -7.93 7.91 48.18
N GLY A 22 -8.62 8.98 47.79
CA GLY A 22 -9.03 9.24 46.41
C GLY A 22 -7.83 9.75 45.60
N SER A 23 -7.72 9.31 44.35
CA SER A 23 -6.78 9.84 43.35
C SER A 23 -6.74 11.36 43.35
N THR A 24 -5.55 11.96 43.25
CA THR A 24 -5.40 13.42 43.21
C THR A 24 -6.16 14.02 42.01
N PRO A 25 -6.65 15.27 42.09
CA PRO A 25 -7.38 15.91 40.98
C PRO A 25 -6.56 15.95 39.68
N LEU A 26 -5.23 16.04 39.79
CA LEU A 26 -4.31 16.01 38.65
C LEU A 26 -4.25 14.63 37.98
N GLN A 27 -4.23 13.54 38.77
CA GLN A 27 -4.32 12.16 38.25
C GLN A 27 -5.66 11.88 37.56
N ARG A 28 -6.76 12.47 38.05
CA ARG A 28 -8.08 12.36 37.40
C ARG A 28 -8.11 13.05 36.05
N LYS A 29 -7.56 14.26 35.95
CA LYS A 29 -7.43 15.00 34.68
C LYS A 29 -6.56 14.24 33.67
N PHE A 30 -5.41 13.72 34.11
CA PHE A 30 -4.53 12.94 33.22
C PHE A 30 -5.22 11.68 32.69
N ARG A 31 -5.92 10.94 33.55
CA ARG A 31 -6.69 9.77 33.14
C ARG A 31 -7.80 10.13 32.14
N LEU A 32 -8.49 11.25 32.35
CA LEU A 32 -9.51 11.72 31.41
C LEU A 32 -8.92 11.97 30.02
N VAL A 33 -7.83 12.74 29.94
CA VAL A 33 -7.15 13.05 28.67
C VAL A 33 -6.69 11.77 27.99
N HIS A 34 -6.09 10.85 28.75
CA HIS A 34 -5.67 9.55 28.23
C HIS A 34 -6.86 8.75 27.67
N ARG A 35 -7.99 8.66 28.38
CA ARG A 35 -9.20 7.98 27.88
C ARG A 35 -9.75 8.60 26.59
N LEU A 36 -9.70 9.93 26.46
CA LEU A 36 -10.10 10.63 25.24
C LEU A 36 -9.15 10.32 24.08
N LEU A 37 -7.85 10.25 24.32
CA LEU A 37 -6.88 9.84 23.31
C LEU A 37 -7.08 8.39 22.87
N VAL A 38 -7.39 7.47 23.79
CA VAL A 38 -7.72 6.07 23.46
C VAL A 38 -9.00 5.98 22.63
N PHE A 39 -10.00 6.82 22.91
CA PHE A 39 -11.19 6.94 22.06
C PHE A 39 -10.82 7.45 20.66
N GLY A 40 -9.98 8.47 20.55
CA GLY A 40 -9.45 8.95 19.27
C GLY A 40 -8.69 7.86 18.50
N ALA A 41 -7.92 7.03 19.21
CA ALA A 41 -7.19 5.91 18.64
C ALA A 41 -8.13 4.80 18.10
N ALA A 42 -9.23 4.53 18.80
CA ALA A 42 -10.28 3.62 18.31
C ALA A 42 -11.01 4.19 17.08
N MET A 43 -11.24 5.52 17.04
CA MET A 43 -11.79 6.19 15.86
C MET A 43 -10.82 6.14 14.67
N TRP A 44 -9.52 6.32 14.92
CA TRP A 44 -8.48 6.19 13.89
C TRP A 44 -8.47 4.79 13.27
N TYR A 45 -8.60 3.74 14.09
CA TYR A 45 -8.75 2.37 13.59
C TYR A 45 -9.98 2.21 12.66
N ILE A 46 -11.13 2.83 13.01
CA ILE A 46 -12.32 2.81 12.13
C ILE A 46 -12.03 3.53 10.80
N ILE A 47 -11.41 4.70 10.86
CA ILE A 47 -11.07 5.48 9.66
C ILE A 47 -10.20 4.64 8.71
N ILE A 48 -9.15 3.99 9.23
CA ILE A 48 -8.28 3.11 8.45
C ILE A 48 -9.09 1.97 7.80
N SER A 49 -9.98 1.31 8.55
CA SER A 49 -10.82 0.24 8.00
C SER A 49 -11.80 0.73 6.93
N LEU A 50 -12.34 1.94 7.06
CA LEU A 50 -13.22 2.54 6.04
C LEU A 50 -12.44 2.95 4.79
N MET A 51 -11.25 3.55 4.95
CA MET A 51 -10.35 3.88 3.83
C MET A 51 -9.95 2.63 3.04
N ALA A 52 -9.60 1.53 3.72
CA ALA A 52 -9.31 0.26 3.07
C ALA A 52 -10.52 -0.28 2.28
N THR A 53 -11.74 -0.10 2.81
CA THR A 53 -12.97 -0.49 2.13
C THR A 53 -13.20 0.34 0.87
N GLU A 54 -13.04 1.65 0.96
CA GLU A 54 -13.16 2.58 -0.18
C GLU A 54 -12.14 2.22 -1.27
N ALA A 55 -10.87 2.07 -0.91
CA ALA A 55 -9.82 1.67 -1.84
C ALA A 55 -10.10 0.30 -2.51
N SER A 56 -10.68 -0.65 -1.78
CA SER A 56 -11.08 -1.95 -2.33
C SER A 56 -12.21 -1.80 -3.35
N LEU A 57 -13.19 -0.92 -3.08
CA LEU A 57 -14.30 -0.65 -4.00
C LEU A 57 -13.84 0.09 -5.26
N GLU A 58 -12.89 1.01 -5.16
CA GLU A 58 -12.29 1.69 -6.31
C GLU A 58 -11.56 0.71 -7.23
N ILE A 59 -10.77 -0.23 -6.68
CA ILE A 59 -10.12 -1.28 -7.48
C ILE A 59 -11.16 -2.16 -8.19
N LEU A 60 -12.23 -2.56 -7.48
CA LEU A 60 -13.31 -3.37 -8.08
C LEU A 60 -14.11 -2.64 -9.18
N ARG A 61 -14.04 -1.30 -9.21
CA ARG A 61 -14.63 -0.46 -10.26
C ARG A 61 -13.67 -0.14 -11.41
N ASP A 62 -12.44 -0.66 -11.37
CA ASP A 62 -11.37 -0.35 -12.33
C ASP A 62 -10.97 1.14 -12.34
N GLU A 63 -11.14 1.82 -11.19
CA GLU A 63 -10.82 3.24 -10.99
C GLU A 63 -9.40 3.46 -10.43
N ALA A 64 -8.67 2.38 -10.12
CA ALA A 64 -7.33 2.44 -9.55
C ALA A 64 -6.26 2.67 -10.65
N ARG A 65 -6.17 3.93 -11.06
CA ARG A 65 -5.29 4.44 -12.13
C ARG A 65 -4.38 5.53 -11.57
N TYR A 66 -3.13 5.58 -12.04
CA TYR A 66 -2.16 6.57 -11.57
C TYR A 66 -1.32 7.10 -12.71
N ASP A 67 -1.25 8.42 -12.82
CA ASP A 67 -0.26 9.09 -13.66
C ASP A 67 1.12 8.95 -13.00
N THR A 68 2.05 8.29 -13.69
CA THR A 68 3.43 8.12 -13.21
C THR A 68 4.32 9.34 -13.51
N GLY A 69 3.81 10.29 -14.30
CA GLY A 69 4.47 11.52 -14.70
C GLY A 69 5.30 11.38 -15.97
N LEU A 70 5.97 12.49 -16.30
CA LEU A 70 6.84 12.61 -17.46
C LEU A 70 8.17 11.86 -17.23
N ILE A 71 8.57 11.06 -18.21
CA ILE A 71 9.88 10.41 -18.30
C ILE A 71 10.62 11.02 -19.49
N PRO A 72 11.43 12.07 -19.27
CA PRO A 72 12.07 12.78 -20.35
C PRO A 72 13.30 12.02 -20.86
N PHE A 73 13.33 11.73 -22.16
CA PHE A 73 14.56 11.38 -22.86
C PHE A 73 14.96 12.54 -23.77
N SER A 74 16.25 12.89 -23.76
CA SER A 74 16.79 13.92 -24.63
C SER A 74 17.90 13.39 -25.53
N SER A 75 17.91 13.89 -26.76
CA SER A 75 18.93 13.74 -27.79
C SER A 75 19.64 15.10 -27.91
N PRO A 76 20.69 15.35 -27.12
CA PRO A 76 21.22 16.69 -26.93
C PRO A 76 22.01 17.24 -28.14
N LEU A 77 22.52 16.37 -29.03
CA LEU A 77 23.43 16.78 -30.09
C LEU A 77 22.72 17.12 -31.39
N ILE A 78 21.76 16.30 -31.81
CA ILE A 78 21.20 16.36 -33.17
C ILE A 78 20.59 17.73 -33.53
N ALA A 79 19.91 18.38 -32.59
CA ALA A 79 19.35 19.72 -32.82
C ALA A 79 20.44 20.79 -33.00
N GLY A 80 21.56 20.68 -32.27
CA GLY A 80 22.71 21.54 -32.45
C GLY A 80 23.35 21.38 -33.84
N TYR A 81 23.46 20.13 -34.31
CA TYR A 81 23.95 19.82 -35.66
C TYR A 81 22.98 20.24 -36.77
N ALA A 82 21.68 20.22 -36.52
CA ALA A 82 20.65 20.76 -37.43
C ALA A 82 20.70 22.29 -37.53
N GLY A 83 21.24 22.97 -36.51
CA GLY A 83 21.44 24.41 -36.49
C GLY A 83 20.14 25.19 -36.28
N THR A 84 20.12 26.44 -36.77
CA THR A 84 19.01 27.39 -36.54
C THR A 84 18.32 27.83 -37.84
N SER A 85 18.59 27.13 -38.95
CA SER A 85 18.05 27.45 -40.27
C SER A 85 17.58 26.19 -41.00
N THR A 86 17.55 26.21 -42.33
CA THR A 86 17.27 25.03 -43.15
C THR A 86 18.29 23.92 -42.91
N ILE A 87 17.86 22.66 -42.93
CA ILE A 87 18.73 21.49 -42.74
C ILE A 87 19.86 21.45 -43.78
N ARG A 88 19.63 21.93 -45.00
CA ARG A 88 20.67 22.04 -46.03
C ARG A 88 21.89 22.87 -45.59
N LYS A 89 21.66 23.94 -44.82
CA LYS A 89 22.69 24.87 -44.32
C LYS A 89 23.25 24.49 -42.95
N SER A 90 22.77 23.37 -42.39
CA SER A 90 23.18 22.89 -41.08
C SER A 90 24.64 22.46 -41.06
N SER A 91 25.29 22.48 -39.89
CA SER A 91 26.66 21.97 -39.74
C SER A 91 26.73 20.46 -40.04
N LEU A 92 25.64 19.73 -39.82
CA LEU A 92 25.50 18.33 -40.22
C LEU A 92 25.79 18.13 -41.71
N VAL A 93 25.28 19.01 -42.58
CA VAL A 93 25.48 18.86 -44.04
C VAL A 93 26.75 19.56 -44.51
N VAL A 94 26.97 20.79 -44.08
CA VAL A 94 28.07 21.63 -44.59
C VAL A 94 29.42 21.19 -44.01
N ASP A 95 29.51 21.07 -42.68
CA ASP A 95 30.79 20.84 -42.00
C ASP A 95 31.12 19.35 -41.90
N VAL A 96 30.15 18.51 -41.50
CA VAL A 96 30.37 17.08 -41.26
C VAL A 96 30.40 16.26 -42.56
N LEU A 97 29.46 16.51 -43.47
CA LEU A 97 29.39 15.79 -44.76
C LEU A 97 30.18 16.47 -45.88
N GLY A 98 30.84 17.61 -45.60
CA GLY A 98 31.63 18.36 -46.58
C GLY A 98 30.78 18.92 -47.70
N ASP A 99 29.60 19.46 -47.35
CA ASP A 99 28.60 20.04 -48.25
C ASP A 99 28.03 19.05 -49.30
N SER A 100 28.22 17.74 -49.08
CA SER A 100 27.68 16.70 -49.96
C SER A 100 26.32 16.20 -49.48
N THR A 101 25.34 16.21 -50.39
CA THR A 101 24.03 15.58 -50.20
C THR A 101 23.91 14.24 -50.93
N THR A 102 25.00 13.70 -51.46
CA THR A 102 24.94 12.45 -52.26
C THR A 102 24.62 11.25 -51.37
N PRO A 103 23.61 10.42 -51.70
CA PRO A 103 23.31 9.18 -51.02
C PRO A 103 24.55 8.32 -50.83
N LYS A 104 24.83 7.96 -49.58
CA LYS A 104 25.91 7.03 -49.27
C LYS A 104 25.40 5.60 -49.42
N ALA A 105 26.19 4.75 -50.06
CA ALA A 105 25.89 3.32 -50.22
C ALA A 105 26.04 2.54 -48.90
N SER A 106 26.85 3.05 -47.95
CA SER A 106 27.02 2.49 -46.62
C SER A 106 27.48 3.55 -45.63
N GLY A 107 27.33 3.23 -44.35
CA GLY A 107 27.73 4.04 -43.20
C GLY A 107 26.56 4.76 -42.52
N THR A 108 26.53 4.64 -41.20
CA THR A 108 25.72 5.43 -40.26
C THR A 108 26.60 6.46 -39.58
N LEU A 109 26.12 7.70 -39.45
CA LEU A 109 26.83 8.75 -38.74
C LEU A 109 26.43 8.76 -37.27
N PHE A 110 27.43 8.66 -36.40
CA PHE A 110 27.29 8.71 -34.95
C PHE A 110 27.81 10.05 -34.44
N LEU A 111 26.94 10.84 -33.80
CA LEU A 111 27.30 12.11 -33.18
C LEU A 111 27.87 11.82 -31.79
N GLU A 112 29.16 12.10 -31.58
CA GLU A 112 29.86 11.78 -30.32
C GLU A 112 29.89 12.97 -29.35
N SER A 113 29.93 14.19 -29.89
CA SER A 113 29.90 15.45 -29.15
C SER A 113 29.43 16.59 -30.07
N ASP A 114 29.32 17.82 -29.56
CA ASP A 114 28.92 19.02 -30.33
C ASP A 114 29.80 19.30 -31.56
N SER A 115 30.99 18.69 -31.65
CA SER A 115 31.94 18.93 -32.75
C SER A 115 32.64 17.67 -33.26
N SER A 116 32.33 16.48 -32.73
CA SER A 116 32.92 15.21 -33.17
C SER A 116 31.83 14.26 -33.64
N SER A 117 32.09 13.62 -34.76
CA SER A 117 31.24 12.59 -35.35
C SER A 117 32.08 11.46 -35.92
N SER A 118 31.54 10.25 -35.89
CA SER A 118 32.22 9.04 -36.33
C SER A 118 31.31 8.17 -37.18
N PHE A 119 31.88 7.34 -38.05
CA PHE A 119 31.16 6.23 -38.72
C PHE A 119 31.34 4.91 -37.97
N THR A 120 32.02 4.93 -36.83
CA THR A 120 32.12 3.81 -35.90
C THR A 120 31.04 3.97 -34.84
N GLN A 121 30.37 2.86 -34.50
CA GLN A 121 29.30 2.84 -33.52
C GLN A 121 29.75 3.40 -32.16
N CYS A 122 28.85 4.09 -31.47
CA CYS A 122 29.10 4.67 -30.16
C CYS A 122 29.67 3.61 -29.19
N ALA A 123 30.71 3.97 -28.44
CA ALA A 123 31.36 3.05 -27.49
C ALA A 123 30.38 2.43 -26.48
N ASN A 124 29.41 3.23 -26.00
CA ASN A 124 28.39 2.77 -25.04
C ASN A 124 27.37 1.79 -25.66
N VAL A 125 27.14 1.88 -26.97
CA VAL A 125 26.22 1.00 -27.70
C VAL A 125 26.86 -0.36 -27.95
N ALA A 126 28.14 -0.37 -28.29
CA ALA A 126 28.91 -1.59 -28.59
C ALA A 126 28.93 -2.60 -27.44
N THR A 127 28.65 -2.17 -26.21
CA THR A 127 28.57 -3.02 -25.00
C THR A 127 27.13 -3.25 -24.52
N SER A 128 26.12 -2.79 -25.25
CA SER A 128 24.72 -2.82 -24.84
C SER A 128 23.88 -3.80 -25.66
N GLU A 129 22.66 -4.08 -25.20
CA GLU A 129 21.71 -4.97 -25.90
C GLU A 129 21.16 -4.38 -27.21
N SER A 130 21.34 -3.08 -27.44
CA SER A 130 20.90 -2.39 -28.67
C SER A 130 21.95 -2.40 -29.78
N VAL A 131 23.08 -3.12 -29.60
CA VAL A 131 24.20 -3.14 -30.55
C VAL A 131 23.77 -3.49 -31.97
N ASP A 132 22.89 -4.48 -32.13
CA ASP A 132 22.44 -4.94 -33.44
C ASP A 132 21.38 -4.03 -34.07
N ILE A 133 20.70 -3.20 -33.26
CA ILE A 133 19.72 -2.20 -33.74
C ILE A 133 20.44 -1.05 -34.43
N TYR A 134 21.53 -0.54 -33.87
CA TYR A 134 22.22 0.63 -34.41
C TYR A 134 23.31 0.28 -35.44
N THR A 135 23.09 -0.78 -36.23
CA THR A 135 23.95 -1.15 -37.35
C THR A 135 23.51 -0.45 -38.64
N ASP A 136 24.46 -0.17 -39.54
CA ASP A 136 24.17 0.45 -40.83
C ASP A 136 23.17 -0.37 -41.67
N GLU A 137 23.34 -1.69 -41.68
CA GLU A 137 22.47 -2.63 -42.37
C GLU A 137 21.03 -2.55 -41.85
N TYR A 138 20.83 -2.64 -40.53
CA TYR A 138 19.49 -2.64 -39.95
C TYR A 138 18.78 -1.29 -40.08
N LEU A 139 19.47 -0.18 -39.81
CA LEU A 139 18.85 1.16 -39.86
C LEU A 139 18.41 1.54 -41.29
N ARG A 140 19.21 1.18 -42.30
CA ARG A 140 18.86 1.38 -43.71
C ARG A 140 17.76 0.44 -44.16
N TRP A 141 17.83 -0.84 -43.80
CA TRP A 141 16.78 -1.81 -44.08
C TRP A 141 15.42 -1.38 -43.52
N MET A 142 15.41 -0.85 -42.29
CA MET A 142 14.20 -0.33 -41.65
C MET A 142 13.63 0.89 -42.40
N PHE A 143 14.48 1.83 -42.81
CA PHE A 143 14.06 2.98 -43.63
C PHE A 143 13.50 2.54 -44.98
N ASP A 144 14.23 1.67 -45.69
CA ASP A 144 13.84 1.18 -47.01
C ASP A 144 12.49 0.45 -46.92
N ASP A 145 12.27 -0.33 -45.86
CA ASP A 145 11.00 -1.02 -45.70
C ASP A 145 9.85 -0.08 -45.35
N LEU A 146 10.06 0.85 -44.41
CA LEU A 146 9.10 1.89 -44.07
C LEU A 146 8.71 2.67 -45.33
N GLN A 147 9.69 3.10 -46.13
CA GLN A 147 9.49 3.81 -47.39
C GLN A 147 8.64 2.99 -48.37
N ASN A 148 9.08 1.76 -48.67
CA ASN A 148 8.42 0.89 -49.65
C ASN A 148 6.98 0.54 -49.25
N LYS A 149 6.74 0.38 -47.94
CA LYS A 149 5.44 -0.05 -47.42
C LYS A 149 4.47 1.09 -47.26
N THR A 150 4.92 2.30 -46.95
CA THR A 150 4.02 3.43 -46.60
C THR A 150 3.86 4.50 -47.70
N ALA A 151 4.64 4.44 -48.78
CA ALA A 151 4.60 5.41 -49.88
C ALA A 151 3.22 5.59 -50.54
N TYR A 152 2.33 4.58 -50.46
CA TYR A 152 0.96 4.68 -51.00
C TYR A 152 0.10 5.76 -50.34
N ASN A 153 0.47 6.21 -49.15
CA ASN A 153 -0.24 7.27 -48.42
C ASN A 153 0.70 8.43 -48.03
N ILE A 154 1.94 8.13 -47.64
CA ILE A 154 2.95 9.12 -47.31
C ILE A 154 3.77 9.43 -48.58
N SER A 155 3.24 10.30 -49.43
CA SER A 155 3.83 10.58 -50.76
C SER A 155 5.26 11.11 -50.70
N LEU A 156 5.67 11.70 -49.58
CA LEU A 156 7.06 12.13 -49.34
C LEU A 156 8.06 11.01 -49.66
N PHE A 157 7.74 9.77 -49.31
CA PHE A 157 8.61 8.63 -49.50
C PHE A 157 8.85 8.26 -50.97
N ASP A 158 7.96 8.63 -51.89
CA ASP A 158 8.21 8.50 -53.33
C ASP A 158 9.15 9.58 -53.87
N GLU A 159 9.19 10.74 -53.23
CA GLU A 159 9.91 11.94 -53.69
C GLU A 159 11.33 12.04 -53.13
N VAL A 160 11.64 11.33 -52.04
CA VAL A 160 12.92 11.43 -51.34
C VAL A 160 13.80 10.18 -51.45
N GLU A 161 15.10 10.36 -51.28
CA GLU A 161 16.09 9.29 -51.14
C GLU A 161 16.95 9.50 -49.88
N LEU A 162 17.37 8.39 -49.26
CA LEU A 162 18.16 8.40 -48.03
C LEU A 162 19.59 8.85 -48.30
N ILE A 163 20.05 9.88 -47.60
CA ILE A 163 21.46 10.28 -47.60
C ILE A 163 22.26 9.34 -46.68
N LEU A 164 21.90 9.32 -45.39
CA LEU A 164 22.38 8.36 -44.39
C LEU A 164 21.56 8.43 -43.07
N PRO A 165 21.56 7.36 -42.25
CA PRO A 165 21.06 7.41 -40.88
C PRO A 165 22.02 8.16 -39.94
N VAL A 166 21.47 8.93 -39.00
CA VAL A 166 22.22 9.71 -37.98
C VAL A 166 21.74 9.32 -36.58
N VAL A 167 22.68 8.95 -35.71
CA VAL A 167 22.44 8.51 -34.33
C VAL A 167 23.15 9.43 -33.36
N ASP A 168 22.46 9.86 -32.31
CA ASP A 168 23.02 10.67 -31.23
C ASP A 168 23.56 9.77 -30.12
N CYS A 169 24.88 9.70 -29.95
CA CYS A 169 25.50 8.83 -28.95
C CYS A 169 25.25 9.26 -27.50
N MET A 170 24.84 10.51 -27.27
CA MET A 170 24.56 11.02 -25.92
C MET A 170 23.13 10.76 -25.47
N MET A 171 22.25 10.28 -26.35
CA MET A 171 20.90 9.91 -25.98
C MET A 171 20.92 8.69 -25.03
N PRO A 172 20.33 8.77 -23.82
CA PRO A 172 20.38 7.66 -22.85
C PRO A 172 19.84 6.35 -23.42
N ILE A 173 18.73 6.44 -24.17
CA ILE A 173 18.02 5.28 -24.72
C ILE A 173 18.86 4.46 -25.70
N VAL A 174 19.85 5.08 -26.33
CA VAL A 174 20.71 4.43 -27.33
C VAL A 174 21.53 3.30 -26.68
N HIS A 175 21.84 3.38 -25.38
CA HIS A 175 22.50 2.30 -24.63
C HIS A 175 21.65 1.70 -23.50
N SER A 176 20.67 2.45 -22.95
CA SER A 176 19.82 1.99 -21.83
C SER A 176 18.41 1.55 -22.24
N GLY A 177 17.99 1.80 -23.48
CA GLY A 177 16.66 1.42 -23.99
C GLY A 177 16.46 -0.08 -24.18
N GLY A 178 17.54 -0.86 -24.10
CA GLY A 178 17.55 -2.27 -24.42
C GLY A 178 17.17 -2.52 -25.88
N ALA A 179 16.63 -3.70 -26.14
CA ALA A 179 16.18 -4.08 -27.49
C ALA A 179 14.73 -3.68 -27.81
N ALA A 180 14.00 -2.99 -26.92
CA ALA A 180 12.56 -2.73 -27.09
C ALA A 180 12.24 -1.42 -27.80
N ILE A 181 13.15 -0.45 -27.78
CA ILE A 181 12.91 0.91 -28.27
C ILE A 181 14.17 1.45 -28.94
N ALA A 182 14.00 2.28 -29.97
CA ALA A 182 15.10 2.89 -30.70
C ALA A 182 14.71 4.28 -31.21
N ARG A 183 15.69 5.16 -31.39
CA ARG A 183 15.48 6.46 -32.04
C ARG A 183 16.63 6.74 -33.01
N VAL A 184 16.30 7.12 -34.23
CA VAL A 184 17.23 7.38 -35.32
C VAL A 184 16.75 8.59 -36.10
N ASN A 185 17.68 9.40 -36.62
CA ASN A 185 17.34 10.54 -37.47
C ASN A 185 17.76 10.22 -38.91
N TYR A 186 16.81 10.08 -39.82
CA TYR A 186 17.12 9.83 -41.22
C TYR A 186 17.33 11.14 -41.97
N LEU A 187 18.54 11.37 -42.48
CA LEU A 187 18.83 12.51 -43.34
C LEU A 187 18.48 12.12 -44.77
N VAL A 188 17.55 12.84 -45.39
CA VAL A 188 17.05 12.55 -46.74
C VAL A 188 17.10 13.80 -47.61
N ARG A 189 17.07 13.61 -48.93
CA ARG A 189 16.89 14.72 -49.89
C ARG A 189 15.82 14.39 -50.92
N TYR A 190 15.28 15.41 -51.56
CA TYR A 190 14.43 15.24 -52.72
C TYR A 190 15.24 14.72 -53.92
N LYS A 191 14.65 13.81 -54.69
CA LYS A 191 15.23 13.26 -55.93
C LYS A 191 15.36 14.33 -57.03
N ASP A 192 14.35 15.20 -57.12
CA ASP A 192 14.28 16.25 -58.15
C ASP A 192 14.97 17.56 -57.75
N ASP A 193 15.20 17.77 -56.45
CA ASP A 193 15.87 18.96 -55.91
C ASP A 193 16.86 18.58 -54.80
N ILE A 194 18.12 18.40 -55.19
CA ILE A 194 19.18 17.93 -54.29
C ILE A 194 19.58 18.94 -53.20
N GLU A 195 19.11 20.19 -53.32
CA GLU A 195 19.33 21.25 -52.33
C GLU A 195 18.26 21.24 -51.23
N ARG A 196 17.14 20.56 -51.46
CA ARG A 196 16.10 20.36 -50.44
C ARG A 196 16.38 19.11 -49.63
N VAL A 197 16.92 19.34 -48.44
CA VAL A 197 17.34 18.30 -47.50
C VAL A 197 16.41 18.34 -46.28
N LEU A 198 15.98 17.17 -45.82
CA LEU A 198 15.10 16.98 -44.69
C LEU A 198 15.76 16.09 -43.64
N LEU A 199 15.39 16.30 -42.38
CA LEU A 199 15.71 15.42 -41.28
C LEU A 199 14.42 14.78 -40.77
N LEU A 200 14.40 13.45 -40.71
CA LEU A 200 13.27 12.67 -40.25
C LEU A 200 13.61 11.98 -38.92
N PRO A 201 13.39 12.62 -37.76
CA PRO A 201 13.50 11.94 -36.47
C PRO A 201 12.44 10.84 -36.39
N ALA A 202 12.87 9.59 -36.28
CA ALA A 202 12.02 8.42 -36.18
C ALA A 202 12.21 7.75 -34.81
N SER A 203 11.11 7.61 -34.09
CA SER A 203 10.99 6.90 -32.81
C SER A 203 10.31 5.56 -33.04
N LEU A 204 10.99 4.48 -32.66
CA LEU A 204 10.57 3.11 -32.83
C LEU A 204 10.34 2.46 -31.46
N SER A 205 9.23 1.77 -31.29
CA SER A 205 8.91 1.02 -30.07
C SER A 205 8.24 -0.29 -30.42
N ILE A 206 8.74 -1.39 -29.87
CA ILE A 206 7.95 -2.62 -29.76
C ILE A 206 6.91 -2.42 -28.67
N GLN A 207 5.65 -2.68 -28.98
CA GLN A 207 4.49 -2.45 -28.13
C GLN A 207 3.55 -3.65 -28.18
N ASP A 208 2.77 -3.83 -27.13
CA ASP A 208 1.63 -4.73 -27.15
C ASP A 208 0.49 -4.06 -27.93
N TYR A 209 -0.27 -4.83 -28.70
CA TYR A 209 -1.44 -4.35 -29.42
C TYR A 209 -2.68 -5.20 -29.15
N TYR A 210 -3.84 -4.57 -29.26
CA TYR A 210 -5.15 -5.20 -29.12
C TYR A 210 -6.11 -4.71 -30.21
N ILE A 211 -6.81 -5.63 -30.83
CA ILE A 211 -7.92 -5.36 -31.75
C ILE A 211 -9.18 -5.99 -31.13
N ALA A 212 -9.91 -5.17 -30.37
CA ALA A 212 -11.02 -5.63 -29.53
C ALA A 212 -12.11 -6.37 -30.33
N GLU A 213 -12.44 -5.87 -31.53
CA GLU A 213 -13.49 -6.46 -32.37
C GLU A 213 -13.12 -7.86 -32.90
N GLN A 214 -11.83 -8.17 -32.99
CA GLN A 214 -11.29 -9.41 -33.54
C GLN A 214 -10.78 -10.36 -32.45
N TYR A 215 -10.77 -9.93 -31.18
CA TYR A 215 -10.12 -10.64 -30.07
C TYR A 215 -8.65 -10.98 -30.36
N GLU A 216 -7.99 -10.15 -31.17
CA GLU A 216 -6.60 -10.31 -31.58
C GLU A 216 -5.69 -9.47 -30.68
N ARG A 217 -4.55 -10.05 -30.31
CA ARG A 217 -3.51 -9.39 -29.51
C ARG A 217 -2.15 -9.95 -29.87
N GLY A 218 -1.12 -9.12 -29.77
CA GLY A 218 0.25 -9.53 -30.07
C GLY A 218 1.25 -8.40 -29.85
N ALA A 219 2.46 -8.59 -30.38
CA ALA A 219 3.49 -7.56 -30.44
C ALA A 219 3.36 -6.77 -31.73
N ALA A 220 3.70 -5.49 -31.72
CA ALA A 220 3.82 -4.68 -32.91
C ALA A 220 5.01 -3.72 -32.82
N LEU A 221 5.60 -3.39 -33.96
CA LEU A 221 6.51 -2.25 -34.07
C LEU A 221 5.70 -1.01 -34.41
N PHE A 222 5.65 -0.07 -33.48
CA PHE A 222 5.06 1.24 -33.69
C PHE A 222 6.17 2.26 -34.01
N VAL A 223 5.98 3.00 -35.10
CA VAL A 223 6.91 4.02 -35.58
C VAL A 223 6.19 5.36 -35.66
N THR A 224 6.78 6.37 -35.04
CA THR A 224 6.38 7.76 -35.20
C THR A 224 7.56 8.54 -35.78
N PHE A 225 7.34 9.30 -36.84
CA PHE A 225 8.38 10.18 -37.35
C PHE A 225 7.83 11.55 -37.76
N SER A 226 8.70 12.55 -37.67
CA SER A 226 8.39 13.93 -38.02
C SER A 226 9.15 14.35 -39.27
N VAL A 227 8.69 15.40 -39.96
CA VAL A 227 9.35 15.93 -41.17
C VAL A 227 9.89 17.33 -40.90
N ILE A 228 11.21 17.49 -40.92
CA ILE A 228 11.87 18.76 -40.61
C ILE A 228 12.72 19.22 -41.79
N GLU A 229 12.32 20.33 -42.43
CA GLU A 229 13.08 21.02 -43.49
C GLU A 229 13.81 22.27 -42.95
N ASP A 230 13.17 22.97 -42.01
CA ASP A 230 13.63 24.27 -41.49
C ASP A 230 13.42 24.37 -39.98
N MET A 231 14.50 24.67 -39.25
CA MET A 231 14.50 24.85 -37.80
C MET A 231 13.82 26.17 -37.36
N THR A 232 13.57 27.09 -38.29
CA THR A 232 12.85 28.36 -38.01
C THR A 232 11.34 28.25 -38.15
N PHE A 233 10.83 27.09 -38.58
CA PHE A 233 9.41 26.88 -38.78
C PHE A 233 8.65 27.04 -37.45
N ALA A 234 7.70 27.97 -37.43
CA ALA A 234 6.93 28.33 -36.25
C ALA A 234 5.56 27.63 -36.15
N GLY A 235 5.20 26.79 -37.13
CA GLY A 235 3.96 26.00 -37.11
C GLY A 235 4.18 24.61 -36.50
N PRO A 236 3.10 23.83 -36.29
CA PRO A 236 3.19 22.46 -35.81
C PRO A 236 3.89 21.56 -36.83
N VAL A 237 4.90 20.83 -36.40
CA VAL A 237 5.60 19.86 -37.25
C VAL A 237 4.67 18.70 -37.62
N PRO A 238 4.61 18.30 -38.89
CA PRO A 238 3.83 17.12 -39.29
C PRO A 238 4.40 15.84 -38.68
N HIS A 239 3.53 15.05 -38.05
CA HIS A 239 3.84 13.74 -37.49
C HIS A 239 3.12 12.63 -38.28
N HIS A 240 3.85 11.58 -38.61
CA HIS A 240 3.34 10.41 -39.29
C HIS A 240 3.49 9.18 -38.40
N TYR A 241 2.51 8.28 -38.52
CA TYR A 241 2.39 7.08 -37.70
C TYR A 241 2.32 5.87 -38.63
N ALA A 242 3.08 4.84 -38.30
CA ALA A 242 3.01 3.54 -38.97
C ALA A 242 3.14 2.43 -37.93
N ILE A 243 2.46 1.31 -38.18
CA ILE A 243 2.54 0.13 -37.33
C ILE A 243 2.79 -1.11 -38.17
N ALA A 244 3.66 -2.00 -37.69
CA ALA A 244 3.83 -3.34 -38.23
C ALA A 244 3.40 -4.35 -37.16
N LEU A 245 2.24 -4.96 -37.37
CA LEU A 245 1.72 -6.00 -36.49
C LEU A 245 2.62 -7.25 -36.55
N ASP A 246 2.67 -7.99 -35.45
CA ASP A 246 3.40 -9.25 -35.26
C ASP A 246 4.94 -9.16 -35.32
N TYR A 247 5.51 -8.00 -35.68
CA TYR A 247 6.93 -7.70 -35.46
C TYR A 247 7.20 -7.54 -33.95
N PRO A 248 8.27 -8.14 -33.37
CA PRO A 248 9.51 -8.63 -34.00
C PRO A 248 9.53 -10.14 -34.34
N TYR A 249 8.37 -10.80 -34.39
CA TYR A 249 8.29 -12.26 -34.63
C TYR A 249 8.06 -12.64 -36.09
N GLU A 250 8.00 -11.65 -36.97
CA GLU A 250 8.04 -11.85 -38.42
C GLU A 250 9.41 -11.45 -39.01
N TYR A 251 9.76 -12.07 -40.14
CA TYR A 251 11.02 -11.80 -40.84
C TYR A 251 11.15 -10.35 -41.33
N LYS A 252 10.02 -9.66 -41.56
CA LYS A 252 9.99 -8.33 -42.15
C LYS A 252 8.77 -7.54 -41.68
N PRO A 253 8.90 -6.27 -41.25
CA PRO A 253 7.76 -5.51 -40.75
C PRO A 253 6.79 -5.13 -41.88
N ASP A 254 5.56 -5.67 -41.86
CA ASP A 254 4.50 -5.23 -42.79
C ASP A 254 3.88 -3.92 -42.31
N PHE A 255 4.56 -2.79 -42.54
CA PHE A 255 4.07 -1.48 -42.11
C PHE A 255 2.76 -1.09 -42.81
N GLU A 256 1.78 -0.70 -42.00
CA GLU A 256 0.57 0.00 -42.43
C GLU A 256 0.56 1.42 -41.83
N VAL A 257 0.16 2.41 -42.62
CA VAL A 257 0.03 3.80 -42.17
C VAL A 257 -1.12 3.91 -41.18
N CYS A 258 -1.00 4.76 -40.16
CA CYS A 258 -2.02 4.91 -39.13
C CYS A 258 -2.54 6.35 -39.03
N ILE A 259 -3.83 6.45 -38.69
CA ILE A 259 -4.44 7.68 -38.17
C ILE A 259 -4.37 7.59 -36.65
N PHE A 260 -3.85 8.63 -36.00
CA PHE A 260 -3.90 8.79 -34.55
C PHE A 260 -5.16 9.56 -34.15
N TYR A 261 -5.92 9.03 -33.19
CA TYR A 261 -7.12 9.67 -32.65
C TYR A 261 -6.84 10.36 -31.33
N GLU A 262 -6.47 9.58 -30.31
CA GLU A 262 -6.25 10.06 -28.95
C GLU A 262 -5.46 9.03 -28.13
N HIS A 263 -4.97 9.47 -26.96
CA HIS A 263 -4.56 8.55 -25.92
C HIS A 263 -5.76 8.18 -25.06
N THR A 264 -5.95 6.89 -24.77
CA THR A 264 -7.03 6.43 -23.90
C THR A 264 -6.75 6.80 -22.44
N ASN A 265 -7.77 6.75 -21.59
CA ASN A 265 -7.65 6.94 -20.14
C ASN A 265 -6.79 5.88 -19.42
N GLU A 266 -6.30 4.87 -20.15
CA GLU A 266 -5.39 3.83 -19.66
C GLU A 266 -3.99 3.97 -20.27
N GLY A 267 -3.71 5.04 -21.03
CA GLY A 267 -2.40 5.29 -21.62
C GLY A 267 -2.11 4.52 -22.92
N PHE A 268 -3.15 4.01 -23.61
CA PHE A 268 -2.98 3.41 -24.93
C PHE A 268 -3.04 4.45 -26.04
N TRP A 269 -2.26 4.25 -27.10
CA TRP A 269 -2.49 4.87 -28.39
C TRP A 269 -3.75 4.30 -29.02
N SER A 270 -4.75 5.16 -29.30
CA SER A 270 -5.89 4.80 -30.14
C SER A 270 -5.60 5.20 -31.58
N ILE A 271 -5.38 4.20 -32.42
CA ILE A 271 -5.02 4.38 -33.83
C ILE A 271 -5.88 3.50 -34.74
N GLU A 272 -5.96 3.86 -36.02
CA GLU A 272 -6.60 3.03 -37.05
C GLU A 272 -5.69 2.91 -38.27
N THR A 273 -5.55 1.70 -38.81
CA THR A 273 -4.73 1.48 -40.00
C THR A 273 -5.44 1.97 -41.26
N ILE A 274 -4.64 2.52 -42.18
CA ILE A 274 -5.04 2.87 -43.54
C ILE A 274 -4.49 1.78 -44.46
N PRO A 275 -5.26 0.73 -44.81
CA PRO A 275 -4.77 -0.34 -45.67
C PRO A 275 -4.50 0.16 -47.09
N ARG A 276 -3.49 -0.40 -47.75
CA ARG A 276 -3.17 -0.10 -49.17
C ARG A 276 -4.34 -0.42 -50.10
N ASP A 277 -5.08 -1.47 -49.79
CA ASP A 277 -6.31 -1.86 -50.48
C ASP A 277 -7.41 -2.12 -49.46
N ALA A 278 -8.24 -1.09 -49.23
CA ALA A 278 -9.35 -1.14 -48.28
C ALA A 278 -10.44 -2.16 -48.64
N PHE A 279 -10.49 -2.63 -49.89
CA PHE A 279 -11.44 -3.68 -50.29
C PHE A 279 -10.97 -5.07 -49.88
N MET A 280 -9.65 -5.31 -49.91
CA MET A 280 -9.04 -6.60 -49.55
C MET A 280 -8.72 -6.72 -48.06
N ARG A 281 -8.34 -5.62 -47.41
CA ARG A 281 -8.08 -5.55 -45.96
C ARG A 281 -8.87 -4.38 -45.40
N PRO A 282 -9.81 -4.58 -44.46
CA PRO A 282 -10.50 -3.46 -43.82
C PRO A 282 -9.53 -2.70 -42.90
N PRO A 283 -9.77 -1.39 -42.68
CA PRO A 283 -9.11 -0.63 -41.61
C PRO A 283 -9.25 -1.35 -40.26
N LYS A 284 -8.17 -1.36 -39.48
CA LYS A 284 -8.13 -2.01 -38.17
C LYS A 284 -8.05 -0.96 -37.06
N PRO A 285 -9.03 -0.86 -36.14
CA PRO A 285 -8.90 -0.06 -34.94
C PRO A 285 -7.99 -0.79 -33.94
N ILE A 286 -6.86 -0.19 -33.61
CA ILE A 286 -5.82 -0.77 -32.76
C ILE A 286 -5.65 0.08 -31.51
N LEU A 287 -5.58 -0.58 -30.36
CA LEU A 287 -5.02 -0.02 -29.14
C LEU A 287 -3.62 -0.57 -28.96
N THR A 288 -2.62 0.30 -28.78
CA THR A 288 -1.24 -0.14 -28.57
C THR A 288 -0.54 0.69 -27.51
N ALA A 289 0.31 0.06 -26.72
CA ALA A 289 1.16 0.72 -25.73
C ALA A 289 2.36 -0.16 -25.43
N ARG A 290 3.46 0.44 -24.97
CA ARG A 290 4.52 -0.34 -24.34
C ARG A 290 4.10 -0.62 -22.90
N GLN A 291 3.83 -1.89 -22.57
CA GLN A 291 3.34 -2.25 -21.25
C GLN A 291 4.46 -2.86 -20.42
N LEU A 292 4.70 -2.37 -19.20
CA LEU A 292 5.63 -3.02 -18.27
C LEU A 292 4.91 -3.29 -16.95
N GLY A 293 5.15 -4.45 -16.36
CA GLY A 293 4.48 -4.79 -15.12
C GLY A 293 4.45 -6.29 -14.90
N PHE A 294 3.62 -6.70 -13.94
CA PHE A 294 3.48 -8.11 -13.59
C PHE A 294 2.05 -8.46 -13.21
N TYR A 295 1.73 -9.75 -13.29
CA TYR A 295 0.44 -10.30 -12.88
C TYR A 295 0.60 -11.61 -12.11
N LEU A 296 -0.42 -12.00 -11.34
CA LEU A 296 -0.38 -13.27 -10.60
C LEU A 296 -0.86 -14.46 -11.44
N ASP A 297 -2.13 -14.47 -11.83
CA ASP A 297 -2.73 -15.55 -12.65
C ASP A 297 -2.90 -15.09 -14.11
N LYS A 298 -3.56 -13.95 -14.29
CA LYS A 298 -3.83 -13.36 -15.62
C LYS A 298 -3.79 -11.85 -15.53
N GLU A 299 -3.32 -11.24 -16.62
CA GLU A 299 -3.31 -9.79 -16.85
C GLU A 299 -4.71 -9.16 -16.66
N THR A 300 -5.79 -9.87 -17.02
CA THR A 300 -7.16 -9.35 -16.88
C THR A 300 -7.76 -9.51 -15.48
N SER A 301 -7.07 -10.18 -14.55
CA SER A 301 -7.60 -10.49 -13.22
C SER A 301 -6.87 -9.79 -12.09
N GLN A 302 -5.54 -9.88 -12.08
CA GLN A 302 -4.67 -9.36 -11.01
C GLN A 302 -3.38 -8.87 -11.64
N VAL A 303 -3.33 -7.58 -11.98
CA VAL A 303 -2.21 -6.99 -12.71
C VAL A 303 -1.82 -5.64 -12.13
N ASN A 304 -0.52 -5.39 -12.16
CA ASN A 304 0.09 -4.12 -11.86
C ASN A 304 0.97 -3.75 -13.05
N GLN A 305 0.50 -2.85 -13.89
CA GLN A 305 1.21 -2.49 -15.12
C GLN A 305 1.22 -0.99 -15.35
N VAL A 306 2.21 -0.54 -16.10
CA VAL A 306 2.33 0.82 -16.60
C VAL A 306 2.30 0.76 -18.11
N ASN A 307 1.34 1.47 -18.70
CA ASN A 307 1.23 1.65 -20.13
C ASN A 307 1.97 2.93 -20.51
N PHE A 308 3.01 2.79 -21.33
CA PHE A 308 3.85 3.89 -21.75
C PHE A 308 3.48 4.37 -23.16
N HIS A 309 3.29 5.68 -23.28
CA HIS A 309 3.09 6.41 -24.54
C HIS A 309 3.95 7.68 -24.55
N TRP A 310 3.97 8.45 -25.64
CA TRP A 310 4.70 9.73 -25.70
C TRP A 310 3.90 10.76 -26.47
N ALA A 311 4.13 12.04 -26.17
CA ALA A 311 3.51 13.13 -26.91
C ALA A 311 4.49 13.64 -27.98
N PRO A 312 4.14 13.60 -29.28
CA PRO A 312 4.98 14.18 -30.33
C PRO A 312 5.13 15.70 -30.15
N PRO A 313 6.35 16.27 -30.20
CA PRO A 313 6.53 17.72 -30.01
C PRO A 313 6.06 18.56 -31.21
N ASP A 314 5.57 19.77 -30.96
CA ASP A 314 5.02 20.64 -32.01
C ASP A 314 6.08 21.45 -32.78
N ASP A 315 7.27 21.67 -32.25
CA ASP A 315 8.31 22.48 -32.91
C ASP A 315 9.52 21.65 -33.38
N PRO A 316 10.25 22.10 -34.43
CA PRO A 316 11.38 21.34 -34.98
C PRO A 316 12.50 21.03 -33.99
N ALA A 317 12.85 21.99 -33.13
CA ALA A 317 13.93 21.81 -32.17
C ALA A 317 13.56 20.76 -31.13
N SER A 318 12.36 20.85 -30.56
CA SER A 318 11.85 19.86 -29.62
C SER A 318 11.63 18.50 -30.28
N ALA A 319 11.17 18.44 -31.52
CA ALA A 319 10.98 17.17 -32.24
C ALA A 319 12.31 16.42 -32.46
N LEU A 320 13.42 17.13 -32.61
CA LEU A 320 14.76 16.55 -32.65
C LEU A 320 15.30 16.21 -31.26
N THR A 321 15.14 17.11 -30.28
CA THR A 321 15.76 17.00 -28.96
C THR A 321 15.00 16.09 -28.00
N TYR A 322 13.68 16.19 -27.91
CA TYR A 322 12.90 15.54 -26.85
C TYR A 322 12.17 14.29 -27.33
N TRP A 323 12.13 13.28 -26.45
CA TRP A 323 11.26 12.12 -26.54
C TRP A 323 10.65 11.86 -25.17
N ASP A 324 9.60 12.62 -24.88
CA ASP A 324 9.02 12.64 -23.55
C ASP A 324 7.93 11.58 -23.42
N TRP A 325 8.23 10.53 -22.66
CA TRP A 325 7.29 9.46 -22.38
C TRP A 325 6.40 9.82 -21.19
N HIS A 326 5.19 9.28 -21.21
CA HIS A 326 4.22 9.32 -20.14
C HIS A 326 3.86 7.89 -19.79
N GLY A 327 3.72 7.59 -18.50
CA GLY A 327 3.28 6.28 -18.04
C GLY A 327 1.98 6.38 -17.26
N ASP A 328 0.99 5.58 -17.65
CA ASP A 328 -0.26 5.43 -16.92
C ASP A 328 -0.27 4.05 -16.26
N ALA A 329 -0.20 4.04 -14.94
CA ALA A 329 -0.25 2.81 -14.17
C ALA A 329 -1.71 2.37 -13.97
N VAL A 330 -1.97 1.11 -14.27
CA VAL A 330 -3.25 0.43 -14.10
C VAL A 330 -3.06 -0.72 -13.12
N THR A 331 -3.83 -0.70 -12.03
CA THR A 331 -3.85 -1.78 -11.04
C THR A 331 -5.24 -2.43 -11.03
N ARG A 332 -5.30 -3.74 -11.26
CA ARG A 332 -6.55 -4.52 -11.21
C ARG A 332 -6.41 -5.65 -10.22
N ASP A 333 -7.47 -5.89 -9.46
CA ASP A 333 -7.58 -7.05 -8.59
C ASP A 333 -9.05 -7.47 -8.43
N ASN A 334 -9.45 -8.49 -9.18
CA ASN A 334 -10.80 -9.09 -9.11
C ASN A 334 -11.11 -9.71 -7.74
N TRP A 335 -10.09 -9.93 -6.89
CA TRP A 335 -10.23 -10.47 -5.54
C TRP A 335 -10.21 -9.38 -4.47
N ALA A 336 -10.12 -8.08 -4.81
CA ALA A 336 -10.07 -6.99 -3.85
C ALA A 336 -11.27 -6.96 -2.88
N TRP A 337 -12.41 -7.55 -3.26
CA TRP A 337 -13.59 -7.67 -2.40
C TRP A 337 -13.33 -8.39 -1.07
N VAL A 338 -12.30 -9.26 -0.99
CA VAL A 338 -11.94 -9.95 0.25
C VAL A 338 -11.49 -8.97 1.35
N HIS A 339 -11.02 -7.79 0.99
CA HIS A 339 -10.61 -6.73 1.92
C HIS A 339 -11.79 -5.89 2.43
N ILE A 340 -13.01 -6.04 1.87
CA ILE A 340 -14.25 -5.46 2.41
C ILE A 340 -14.56 -6.00 3.83
N ILE A 341 -13.87 -7.06 4.27
CA ILE A 341 -13.91 -7.51 5.66
C ILE A 341 -13.60 -6.39 6.68
N HIS A 342 -12.80 -5.38 6.28
CA HIS A 342 -12.57 -4.20 7.10
C HIS A 342 -13.83 -3.37 7.35
N LEU A 343 -14.79 -3.35 6.43
CA LEU A 343 -16.09 -2.72 6.65
C LEU A 343 -16.84 -3.40 7.79
N VAL A 344 -16.78 -4.74 7.85
CA VAL A 344 -17.40 -5.51 8.93
C VAL A 344 -16.73 -5.17 10.27
N PHE A 345 -15.40 -5.04 10.29
CA PHE A 345 -14.69 -4.60 11.49
C PHE A 345 -15.07 -3.18 11.90
N ALA A 346 -15.18 -2.24 10.95
CA ALA A 346 -15.57 -0.87 11.21
C ALA A 346 -16.99 -0.78 11.82
N ILE A 347 -17.96 -1.50 11.24
CA ILE A 347 -19.34 -1.54 11.74
C ILE A 347 -19.41 -2.11 13.16
N ASP A 348 -18.69 -3.20 13.42
CA ASP A 348 -18.60 -3.81 14.76
C ASP A 348 -18.03 -2.82 15.79
N VAL A 349 -16.91 -2.15 15.46
CA VAL A 349 -16.32 -1.14 16.37
C VAL A 349 -17.25 0.06 16.55
N LEU A 350 -17.90 0.56 15.50
CA LEU A 350 -18.86 1.66 15.59
C LEU A 350 -20.02 1.33 16.52
N PHE A 351 -20.56 0.11 16.45
CA PHE A 351 -21.60 -0.35 17.35
C PHE A 351 -21.10 -0.36 18.81
N GLN A 352 -19.90 -0.90 19.05
CA GLN A 352 -19.32 -0.97 20.40
C GLN A 352 -18.95 0.41 20.98
N LEU A 353 -18.49 1.35 20.15
CA LEU A 353 -18.27 2.74 20.56
C LEU A 353 -19.58 3.46 20.84
N SER A 354 -20.63 3.20 20.05
CA SER A 354 -21.97 3.74 20.31
C SER A 354 -22.52 3.23 21.64
N LEU A 355 -22.33 1.95 21.95
CA LEU A 355 -22.63 1.39 23.27
C LEU A 355 -21.83 2.08 24.38
N LEU A 356 -20.52 2.29 24.20
CA LEU A 356 -19.71 3.00 25.17
C LEU A 356 -20.21 4.42 25.42
N LEU A 357 -20.50 5.19 24.36
CA LEU A 357 -21.05 6.54 24.46
C LEU A 357 -22.40 6.54 25.19
N PHE A 358 -23.25 5.56 24.91
CA PHE A 358 -24.52 5.38 25.63
C PHE A 358 -24.31 5.11 27.13
N LEU A 359 -23.34 4.25 27.49
CA LEU A 359 -22.99 3.98 28.89
C LEU A 359 -22.44 5.23 29.59
N VAL A 360 -21.57 5.99 28.93
CA VAL A 360 -21.01 7.25 29.45
C VAL A 360 -22.13 8.27 29.68
N TYR A 361 -23.01 8.45 28.69
CA TYR A 361 -24.18 9.33 28.80
C TYR A 361 -25.06 8.94 29.99
N ARG A 362 -25.40 7.65 30.14
CA ARG A 362 -26.20 7.19 31.27
C ARG A 362 -25.48 7.39 32.60
N SER A 363 -24.18 7.13 32.66
CA SER A 363 -23.39 7.35 33.89
C SER A 363 -23.46 8.82 34.32
N ILE A 364 -23.35 9.76 33.37
CA ILE A 364 -23.50 11.20 33.63
C ILE A 364 -24.90 11.52 34.17
N LEU A 365 -25.97 10.94 33.59
CA LEU A 365 -27.34 11.11 34.10
C LEU A 365 -27.51 10.59 35.53
N LEU A 366 -26.80 9.52 35.88
CA LEU A 366 -26.78 8.95 37.23
C LEU A 366 -25.82 9.69 38.19
N LYS A 367 -25.29 10.86 37.79
CA LYS A 367 -24.34 11.69 38.55
C LYS A 367 -23.04 10.97 38.92
N HIS A 368 -22.69 9.93 38.18
CA HIS A 368 -21.44 9.19 38.34
C HIS A 368 -20.56 9.43 37.11
N PHE A 369 -19.42 10.08 37.26
CA PHE A 369 -18.54 10.33 36.12
C PHE A 369 -17.65 9.11 35.84
N TRP A 370 -17.90 8.43 34.72
CA TRP A 370 -17.15 7.25 34.27
C TRP A 370 -16.96 7.28 32.76
N ILE A 371 -15.74 6.96 32.31
CA ILE A 371 -15.38 6.78 30.90
C ILE A 371 -14.62 5.46 30.80
N GLY A 372 -15.21 4.50 30.09
CA GLY A 372 -14.61 3.19 29.84
C GLY A 372 -13.47 3.22 28.83
N ASP A 373 -12.89 2.06 28.58
CA ASP A 373 -11.82 1.87 27.62
C ASP A 373 -12.36 1.63 26.21
N ALA A 374 -12.29 2.64 25.33
CA ALA A 374 -12.77 2.52 23.96
C ALA A 374 -12.11 1.39 23.15
N PHE A 375 -10.89 0.98 23.52
CA PHE A 375 -10.17 -0.08 22.82
C PHE A 375 -10.49 -1.49 23.35
N ALA A 376 -11.24 -1.61 24.45
CA ALA A 376 -11.55 -2.92 25.02
C ALA A 376 -12.34 -3.81 24.06
N SER A 377 -13.29 -3.25 23.32
CA SER A 377 -14.07 -3.98 22.31
C SER A 377 -13.18 -4.50 21.17
N ILE A 378 -12.30 -3.65 20.66
CA ILE A 378 -11.31 -4.01 19.63
C ILE A 378 -10.44 -5.16 20.17
N SER A 379 -9.85 -4.99 21.37
CA SER A 379 -8.96 -5.98 21.98
C SER A 379 -9.61 -7.35 22.23
N ASN A 380 -10.93 -7.42 22.41
CA ASN A 380 -11.64 -8.69 22.58
C ASN A 380 -11.69 -9.50 21.28
N ALA A 381 -11.82 -8.84 20.14
CA ALA A 381 -11.97 -9.48 18.83
C ALA A 381 -10.67 -9.57 18.01
N LEU A 382 -9.56 -8.95 18.45
CA LEU A 382 -8.29 -8.88 17.70
C LEU A 382 -7.76 -10.24 17.21
N LEU A 383 -7.94 -11.31 17.99
CA LEU A 383 -7.47 -12.63 17.59
C LEU A 383 -8.19 -13.13 16.33
N TYR A 384 -9.52 -13.03 16.34
CA TYR A 384 -10.37 -13.38 15.20
C TYR A 384 -10.11 -12.47 14.01
N ARG A 385 -10.01 -11.15 14.23
CA ARG A 385 -9.74 -10.18 13.15
C ARG A 385 -8.43 -10.46 12.43
N GLY A 386 -7.36 -10.77 13.18
CA GLY A 386 -6.08 -11.15 12.58
C GLY A 386 -6.15 -12.43 11.75
N ILE A 387 -6.85 -13.47 12.23
CA ILE A 387 -7.05 -14.71 11.47
C ILE A 387 -7.84 -14.44 10.19
N TYR A 388 -8.90 -13.64 10.27
CA TYR A 388 -9.72 -13.27 9.12
C TYR A 388 -8.92 -12.49 8.06
N VAL A 389 -8.05 -11.57 8.47
CA VAL A 389 -7.16 -10.84 7.54
C VAL A 389 -6.16 -11.80 6.88
N VAL A 390 -5.60 -12.76 7.62
CA VAL A 390 -4.69 -13.76 7.03
C VAL A 390 -5.42 -14.64 6.01
N ILE A 391 -6.64 -15.08 6.31
CA ILE A 391 -7.47 -15.83 5.36
C ILE A 391 -7.81 -14.98 4.14
N SER A 392 -8.17 -13.71 4.33
CA SER A 392 -8.45 -12.76 3.25
C SER A 392 -7.25 -12.62 2.30
N ASN A 393 -6.05 -12.42 2.85
CA ASN A 393 -4.81 -12.38 2.07
C ASN A 393 -4.51 -13.71 1.36
N GLN A 394 -4.77 -14.84 2.01
CA GLN A 394 -4.60 -16.16 1.38
C GLN A 394 -5.55 -16.37 0.19
N VAL A 395 -6.79 -15.89 0.27
CA VAL A 395 -7.77 -15.95 -0.83
C VAL A 395 -7.40 -14.99 -1.96
N ASN A 396 -6.85 -13.83 -1.62
CA ASN A 396 -6.30 -12.85 -2.57
C ASN A 396 -5.00 -13.33 -3.26
N GLY A 397 -4.45 -14.49 -2.87
CA GLY A 397 -3.16 -14.97 -3.39
C GLY A 397 -1.95 -14.16 -2.88
N TYR A 398 -2.12 -13.41 -1.79
CA TYR A 398 -1.17 -12.41 -1.27
C TYR A 398 -0.84 -11.30 -2.27
N TRP A 399 -1.71 -11.04 -3.26
CA TRP A 399 -1.48 -10.07 -4.32
C TRP A 399 -1.25 -8.66 -3.76
N THR A 400 -2.18 -8.16 -2.94
CA THR A 400 -2.08 -6.81 -2.35
C THR A 400 -0.79 -6.61 -1.53
N LEU A 401 -0.34 -7.64 -0.82
CA LEU A 401 0.94 -7.59 -0.09
C LEU A 401 2.14 -7.65 -1.03
N THR A 402 2.06 -8.41 -2.12
CA THR A 402 3.13 -8.52 -3.11
C THR A 402 3.32 -7.19 -3.83
N GLU A 403 2.25 -6.55 -4.29
CA GLU A 403 2.29 -5.20 -4.89
C GLU A 403 2.96 -4.20 -3.97
N PHE A 404 2.58 -4.18 -2.69
CA PHE A 404 3.20 -3.29 -1.71
C PHE A 404 4.67 -3.55 -1.50
N CYS A 405 5.07 -4.82 -1.35
CA CYS A 405 6.46 -5.12 -1.07
C CYS A 405 7.34 -4.86 -2.31
N LEU A 406 6.82 -5.09 -3.52
CA LEU A 406 7.49 -4.73 -4.77
C LEU A 406 7.60 -3.21 -4.93
N ALA A 407 6.54 -2.46 -4.64
CA ALA A 407 6.58 -1.00 -4.64
C ALA A 407 7.57 -0.43 -3.61
N LEU A 408 7.70 -1.08 -2.44
CA LEU A 408 8.72 -0.73 -1.47
C LEU A 408 10.13 -1.01 -2.02
N ALA A 409 10.33 -2.16 -2.65
CA ALA A 409 11.61 -2.55 -3.24
C ALA A 409 12.03 -1.59 -4.37
N ASP A 410 11.12 -1.28 -5.29
CA ASP A 410 11.28 -0.27 -6.35
C ASP A 410 11.71 1.08 -5.76
N SER A 411 10.97 1.58 -4.77
CA SER A 411 11.24 2.87 -4.12
C SER A 411 12.61 2.91 -3.44
N VAL A 412 13.05 1.79 -2.88
CA VAL A 412 14.38 1.67 -2.25
C VAL A 412 15.50 1.58 -3.30
N GLY A 413 15.24 0.98 -4.46
CA GLY A 413 16.12 0.96 -5.63
C GLY A 413 16.20 2.29 -6.37
N GLY A 414 15.33 3.25 -6.05
CA GLY A 414 15.25 4.55 -6.73
C GLY A 414 14.33 4.56 -7.96
N ASN A 415 13.55 3.49 -8.14
CA ASN A 415 12.51 3.40 -9.16
C ASN A 415 11.13 3.67 -8.52
N SER A 416 10.10 3.92 -9.34
CA SER A 416 8.73 4.15 -8.84
C SER A 416 7.65 3.63 -9.77
N THR A 417 7.97 2.57 -10.52
CA THR A 417 7.10 1.97 -11.53
C THR A 417 5.91 1.24 -10.93
N VAL A 418 6.07 0.56 -9.80
CA VAL A 418 4.98 -0.19 -9.16
C VAL A 418 4.11 0.72 -8.29
N LYS A 419 2.79 0.72 -8.54
CA LYS A 419 1.80 1.48 -7.77
C LYS A 419 0.94 0.55 -6.91
N TYR A 420 0.36 1.03 -5.81
CA TYR A 420 -0.51 0.20 -4.97
C TYR A 420 -1.43 1.09 -4.13
N ARG A 421 -2.53 0.52 -3.63
CA ARG A 421 -3.40 1.18 -2.64
C ARG A 421 -2.86 0.97 -1.23
N SER A 422 -2.32 2.03 -0.66
CA SER A 422 -1.65 1.96 0.65
C SER A 422 -2.61 1.68 1.80
N GLU A 423 -3.88 2.04 1.64
CA GLU A 423 -4.94 1.97 2.63
C GLU A 423 -5.26 0.52 3.00
N ILE A 424 -5.33 -0.36 1.98
CA ILE A 424 -5.66 -1.78 2.16
C ILE A 424 -4.55 -2.47 2.96
N VAL A 425 -3.31 -2.27 2.53
CA VAL A 425 -2.14 -2.89 3.14
C VAL A 425 -1.89 -2.35 4.55
N HIS A 426 -2.09 -1.05 4.75
CA HIS A 426 -2.01 -0.43 6.08
C HIS A 426 -3.01 -1.09 7.04
N ALA A 427 -4.27 -1.24 6.64
CA ALA A 427 -5.31 -1.86 7.47
C ALA A 427 -5.02 -3.35 7.79
N ASP A 428 -4.57 -4.11 6.80
CA ASP A 428 -4.20 -5.52 6.96
C ASP A 428 -3.00 -5.68 7.91
N MET A 429 -1.92 -4.95 7.64
CA MET A 429 -0.70 -4.97 8.46
C MET A 429 -0.97 -4.47 9.87
N LEU A 430 -1.78 -3.42 10.05
CA LEU A 430 -2.14 -2.92 11.37
C LEU A 430 -2.88 -4.01 12.17
N THR A 431 -3.84 -4.68 11.54
CA THR A 431 -4.62 -5.73 12.20
C THR A 431 -3.75 -6.90 12.62
N ILE A 432 -2.82 -7.33 11.77
CA ILE A 432 -1.84 -8.38 12.09
C ILE A 432 -0.89 -7.92 13.20
N TYR A 433 -0.39 -6.68 13.15
CA TYR A 433 0.48 -6.12 14.18
C TYR A 433 -0.21 -6.09 15.56
N LEU A 434 -1.45 -5.60 15.63
CA LEU A 434 -2.25 -5.58 16.86
C LEU A 434 -2.50 -7.01 17.38
N ASN A 435 -2.72 -7.97 16.48
CA ASN A 435 -2.87 -9.38 16.84
C ASN A 435 -1.60 -9.95 17.51
N ILE A 436 -0.43 -9.73 16.90
CA ILE A 436 0.86 -10.19 17.43
C ILE A 436 1.11 -9.56 18.82
N VAL A 437 0.92 -8.24 18.95
CA VAL A 437 1.11 -7.53 20.22
C VAL A 437 0.11 -8.01 21.29
N SER A 438 -1.13 -8.33 20.89
CA SER A 438 -2.12 -8.94 21.79
C SER A 438 -1.66 -10.30 22.30
N VAL A 439 -1.19 -11.20 21.42
CA VAL A 439 -0.63 -12.51 21.83
C VAL A 439 0.55 -12.31 22.78
N LEU A 440 1.46 -11.39 22.46
CA LEU A 440 2.63 -11.06 23.27
C LEU A 440 2.24 -10.55 24.67
N SER A 441 1.16 -9.75 24.74
CA SER A 441 0.56 -9.28 26.00
C SER A 441 0.06 -10.42 26.87
N TYR A 442 -0.59 -11.44 26.29
CA TYR A 442 -1.04 -12.64 27.01
C TYR A 442 0.13 -13.50 27.48
N LEU A 443 1.12 -13.74 26.62
CA LEU A 443 2.31 -14.53 26.96
C LEU A 443 3.11 -13.90 28.10
N LEU A 444 3.30 -12.58 28.05
CA LEU A 444 4.05 -11.84 29.06
C LEU A 444 3.20 -11.41 30.25
N ARG A 445 1.89 -11.67 30.23
CA ARG A 445 0.92 -11.33 31.29
C ARG A 445 0.96 -9.84 31.65
N GLU A 446 0.95 -8.98 30.63
CA GLU A 446 1.01 -7.52 30.81
C GLU A 446 0.09 -6.78 29.86
N ARG A 447 -0.73 -5.86 30.38
CA ARG A 447 -1.59 -4.98 29.55
C ARG A 447 -0.76 -3.93 28.83
N ILE A 448 -0.93 -3.80 27.52
CA ILE A 448 -0.17 -2.84 26.72
C ILE A 448 -1.08 -1.68 26.33
N ASP A 449 -0.58 -0.47 26.41
CA ASP A 449 -1.38 0.73 26.16
C ASP A 449 -1.73 0.86 24.65
N PRO A 450 -3.01 1.03 24.28
CA PRO A 450 -3.42 1.09 22.88
C PRO A 450 -2.76 2.21 22.06
N ILE A 451 -2.59 3.39 22.65
CA ILE A 451 -1.99 4.54 21.94
C ILE A 451 -0.54 4.23 21.61
N PHE A 452 0.19 3.69 22.58
CA PHE A 452 1.59 3.32 22.38
C PHE A 452 1.76 2.28 21.27
N VAL A 453 0.90 1.25 21.23
CA VAL A 453 0.96 0.20 20.21
C VAL A 453 0.68 0.77 18.82
N LEU A 454 -0.35 1.60 18.67
CA LEU A 454 -0.68 2.25 17.40
C LEU A 454 0.44 3.17 16.93
N VAL A 455 0.98 4.00 17.82
CA VAL A 455 2.12 4.89 17.49
C VAL A 455 3.33 4.08 17.03
N CYS A 456 3.65 2.98 17.69
CA CYS A 456 4.75 2.09 17.27
C CYS A 456 4.51 1.49 15.87
N PHE A 457 3.27 1.10 15.55
CA PHE A 457 2.94 0.62 14.21
C PHE A 457 3.08 1.74 13.17
N GLU A 458 2.47 2.90 13.41
CA GLU A 458 2.50 4.03 12.48
C GLU A 458 3.93 4.51 12.21
N ILE A 459 4.81 4.52 13.23
CA ILE A 459 6.23 4.81 13.03
C ILE A 459 6.88 3.77 12.11
N GLY A 460 6.67 2.47 12.38
CA GLY A 460 7.26 1.40 11.58
C GLY A 460 6.76 1.40 10.13
N PHE A 461 5.46 1.59 9.92
CA PHE A 461 4.84 1.63 8.60
C PHE A 461 5.30 2.87 7.82
N ASN A 462 5.20 4.07 8.40
CA ASN A 462 5.54 5.30 7.69
C ASN A 462 7.06 5.49 7.50
N SER A 463 7.89 4.92 8.36
CA SER A 463 9.35 5.02 8.26
C SER A 463 10.00 3.86 7.49
N ARG A 464 9.21 2.96 6.87
CA ARG A 464 9.68 1.73 6.22
C ARG A 464 10.86 1.92 5.27
N VAL A 465 10.82 2.92 4.39
CA VAL A 465 11.89 3.23 3.42
C VAL A 465 13.16 3.73 4.13
N ALA A 466 13.03 4.50 5.21
CA ALA A 466 14.18 4.94 5.99
C ALA A 466 14.78 3.79 6.79
N MET A 467 13.94 2.87 7.29
CA MET A 467 14.36 1.72 8.07
C MET A 467 15.10 0.67 7.24
N THR A 468 14.76 0.47 5.96
CA THR A 468 15.53 -0.42 5.06
C THR A 468 16.97 0.06 4.89
N LYS A 469 17.20 1.38 4.83
CA LYS A 469 18.55 1.97 4.71
C LYS A 469 19.44 1.72 5.95
N ILE A 470 18.84 1.45 7.11
CA ILE A 470 19.59 1.12 8.33
C ILE A 470 20.18 -0.31 8.25
N PHE A 471 19.57 -1.19 7.45
CA PHE A 471 19.96 -2.59 7.32
C PHE A 471 20.36 -2.91 5.86
N PRO A 472 21.62 -2.68 5.46
CA PRO A 472 22.08 -2.86 4.08
C PRO A 472 21.81 -4.26 3.51
N ALA A 473 21.88 -5.29 4.37
CA ALA A 473 21.58 -6.66 3.96
C ALA A 473 20.11 -6.84 3.53
N LEU A 474 19.17 -6.21 4.25
CA LEU A 474 17.74 -6.26 3.90
C LEU A 474 17.45 -5.41 2.66
N GLN A 475 18.07 -4.24 2.56
CA GLN A 475 17.99 -3.39 1.38
C GLN A 475 18.43 -4.16 0.12
N LYS A 476 19.56 -4.87 0.19
CA LYS A 476 20.07 -5.66 -0.94
C LYS A 476 19.05 -6.71 -1.40
N VAL A 477 18.42 -7.46 -0.49
CA VAL A 477 17.40 -8.46 -0.88
C VAL A 477 16.23 -7.82 -1.61
N LEU A 478 15.76 -6.64 -1.18
CA LEU A 478 14.67 -5.94 -1.84
C LEU A 478 15.07 -5.50 -3.26
N VAL A 479 16.22 -4.84 -3.39
CA VAL A 479 16.70 -4.32 -4.68
C VAL A 479 17.00 -5.45 -5.65
N ASP A 480 17.73 -6.49 -5.22
CA ASP A 480 18.05 -7.65 -6.06
C ASP A 480 16.77 -8.35 -6.57
N TYR A 481 15.72 -8.44 -5.73
CA TYR A 481 14.44 -9.03 -6.14
C TYR A 481 13.73 -8.17 -7.19
N ALA A 482 13.62 -6.85 -6.97
CA ALA A 482 12.96 -5.94 -7.91
C ALA A 482 13.72 -5.86 -9.25
N ASP A 483 15.04 -5.78 -9.22
CA ASP A 483 15.89 -5.79 -10.41
C ASP A 483 15.68 -7.09 -11.20
N THR A 484 15.74 -8.24 -10.52
CA THR A 484 15.49 -9.54 -11.17
C THR A 484 14.07 -9.61 -11.74
N GLU A 485 13.07 -9.16 -10.98
CA GLU A 485 11.67 -9.22 -11.41
C GLU A 485 11.43 -8.38 -12.67
N SER A 486 12.08 -7.22 -12.77
CA SER A 486 12.00 -6.36 -13.95
C SER A 486 12.52 -7.04 -15.23
N THR A 487 13.48 -7.97 -15.11
CA THR A 487 14.07 -8.64 -16.27
C THR A 487 13.14 -9.68 -16.92
N TYR A 488 12.21 -10.25 -16.16
CA TYR A 488 11.27 -11.27 -16.68
C TYR A 488 10.26 -10.72 -17.68
N GLY A 489 10.06 -9.40 -17.73
CA GLY A 489 9.21 -8.78 -18.74
C GLY A 489 9.79 -8.90 -20.16
N ARG A 490 11.09 -9.20 -20.29
CA ARG A 490 11.75 -9.41 -21.57
C ARG A 490 11.36 -10.79 -22.10
N VAL A 491 10.72 -10.83 -23.26
CA VAL A 491 10.29 -12.09 -23.86
C VAL A 491 11.52 -12.88 -24.33
N GLU A 492 11.74 -14.03 -23.70
CA GLU A 492 12.76 -14.98 -24.14
C GLU A 492 12.38 -15.55 -25.52
N VAL A 493 13.35 -15.57 -26.42
CA VAL A 493 13.19 -16.08 -27.78
C VAL A 493 14.27 -17.12 -28.06
N ASP A 494 13.94 -18.10 -28.90
CA ASP A 494 14.90 -19.09 -29.35
C ASP A 494 15.88 -18.51 -30.38
N ASP A 495 16.91 -19.28 -30.74
CA ASP A 495 17.92 -18.85 -31.71
C ASP A 495 17.32 -18.51 -33.09
N PHE A 496 16.16 -19.06 -33.44
CA PHE A 496 15.50 -18.79 -34.71
C PHE A 496 14.82 -17.41 -34.69
N LEU A 497 13.92 -17.17 -33.73
CA LEU A 497 13.25 -15.89 -33.54
C LEU A 497 14.25 -14.78 -33.23
N SER A 498 15.37 -15.11 -32.57
CA SER A 498 16.41 -14.14 -32.28
C SER A 498 17.04 -13.53 -33.54
N LYS A 499 17.05 -14.28 -34.65
CA LYS A 499 17.63 -13.86 -35.94
C LYS A 499 16.67 -13.06 -36.82
N LEU A 500 15.37 -13.05 -36.52
CA LEU A 500 14.38 -12.31 -37.32
C LEU A 500 14.49 -10.81 -37.12
N SER A 501 14.79 -10.39 -35.89
CA SER A 501 14.89 -8.99 -35.52
C SER A 501 15.86 -8.80 -34.36
N PRO A 502 16.66 -7.72 -34.36
CA PRO A 502 17.44 -7.30 -33.20
C PRO A 502 16.54 -6.65 -32.12
N MET A 503 15.32 -6.24 -32.45
CA MET A 503 14.38 -5.71 -31.47
C MET A 503 13.62 -6.83 -30.73
N ARG A 504 13.20 -6.55 -29.49
CA ARG A 504 12.52 -7.51 -28.60
C ARG A 504 11.32 -6.90 -27.92
N LEU A 505 10.28 -7.71 -27.74
CA LEU A 505 9.15 -7.35 -26.89
C LEU A 505 9.60 -7.35 -25.42
N TRP A 506 9.27 -6.25 -24.74
CA TRP A 506 9.30 -6.17 -23.29
C TRP A 506 7.89 -5.81 -22.85
N THR A 507 7.22 -6.77 -22.21
CA THR A 507 5.79 -6.73 -21.89
C THR A 507 5.57 -7.09 -20.40
N THR A 508 4.31 -7.17 -20.00
CA THR A 508 3.90 -7.66 -18.68
C THR A 508 4.11 -9.17 -18.56
N HIS A 509 4.52 -9.63 -17.38
CA HIS A 509 4.87 -11.04 -17.15
C HIS A 509 4.22 -11.61 -15.88
N PRO A 510 4.03 -12.94 -15.78
CA PRO A 510 3.57 -13.54 -14.54
C PRO A 510 4.66 -13.46 -13.47
N ILE A 511 4.32 -13.29 -12.19
CA ILE A 511 5.32 -13.35 -11.12
C ILE A 511 5.98 -14.74 -11.11
N HIS A 512 7.27 -14.79 -11.48
CA HIS A 512 8.03 -16.04 -11.57
C HIS A 512 8.70 -16.40 -10.25
N GLN A 513 9.13 -15.39 -9.50
CA GLN A 513 9.90 -15.58 -8.29
C GLN A 513 9.03 -15.91 -7.09
N ASN A 514 9.59 -16.68 -6.16
CA ASN A 514 8.99 -16.86 -4.86
C ASN A 514 8.92 -15.53 -4.09
N VAL A 515 7.70 -15.06 -3.77
CA VAL A 515 7.44 -13.78 -3.07
C VAL A 515 7.80 -13.79 -1.58
N TRP A 516 8.03 -14.96 -0.97
CA TRP A 516 8.26 -15.08 0.48
C TRP A 516 9.46 -14.27 1.03
N PRO A 517 10.65 -14.22 0.38
CA PRO A 517 11.76 -13.41 0.85
C PRO A 517 11.39 -11.93 0.94
N LEU A 518 10.69 -11.43 -0.07
CA LEU A 518 10.23 -10.05 -0.16
C LEU A 518 9.24 -9.71 0.97
N LEU A 519 8.26 -10.59 1.21
CA LEU A 519 7.31 -10.46 2.31
C LEU A 519 8.03 -10.47 3.67
N ILE A 520 8.89 -11.46 3.93
CA ILE A 520 9.58 -11.60 5.23
C ILE A 520 10.42 -10.35 5.53
N VAL A 521 11.20 -9.87 4.56
CA VAL A 521 12.04 -8.67 4.75
C VAL A 521 11.18 -7.45 5.07
N THR A 522 10.10 -7.24 4.32
CA THR A 522 9.19 -6.11 4.54
C THR A 522 8.53 -6.16 5.92
N PHE A 523 8.05 -7.34 6.33
CA PHE A 523 7.48 -7.54 7.66
C PHE A 523 8.50 -7.28 8.77
N VAL A 524 9.73 -7.77 8.63
CA VAL A 524 10.81 -7.53 9.62
C VAL A 524 11.08 -6.04 9.77
N VAL A 525 11.13 -5.30 8.66
CA VAL A 525 11.35 -3.85 8.66
C VAL A 525 10.22 -3.13 9.41
N ILE A 526 8.97 -3.37 9.03
CA ILE A 526 7.82 -2.65 9.61
C ILE A 526 7.61 -3.05 11.07
N TYR A 527 7.71 -4.34 11.40
CA TYR A 527 7.40 -4.87 12.73
C TYR A 527 8.57 -4.82 13.71
N ASN A 528 9.72 -4.27 13.32
CA ASN A 528 10.85 -4.06 14.23
C ASN A 528 10.47 -3.22 15.46
N THR A 529 9.44 -2.36 15.35
CA THR A 529 8.92 -1.58 16.49
C THR A 529 8.30 -2.43 17.60
N ILE A 530 8.02 -3.72 17.36
CA ILE A 530 7.67 -4.68 18.43
C ILE A 530 8.78 -4.79 19.48
N LEU A 531 10.05 -4.58 19.11
CA LEU A 531 11.15 -4.52 20.08
C LEU A 531 10.95 -3.40 21.11
N LEU A 532 10.41 -2.25 20.70
CA LEU A 532 10.08 -1.15 21.62
C LEU A 532 8.95 -1.55 22.57
N VAL A 533 7.96 -2.31 22.08
CA VAL A 533 6.89 -2.87 22.89
C VAL A 533 7.43 -3.87 23.91
N PHE A 534 8.37 -4.72 23.51
CA PHE A 534 9.02 -5.68 24.39
C PHE A 534 9.85 -4.98 25.48
N LEU A 535 10.65 -3.98 25.11
CA LEU A 535 11.42 -3.16 26.05
C LEU A 535 10.51 -2.43 27.04
N TYR A 536 9.40 -1.86 26.57
CA TYR A 536 8.39 -1.24 27.43
C TYR A 536 7.84 -2.22 28.47
N ILE A 537 7.55 -3.46 28.07
CA ILE A 537 7.08 -4.51 28.99
C ILE A 537 8.15 -4.86 30.04
N ILE A 538 9.42 -5.01 29.63
CA ILE A 538 10.54 -5.27 30.55
C ILE A 538 10.66 -4.16 31.58
N VAL A 539 10.72 -2.90 31.12
CA VAL A 539 10.84 -1.72 31.99
C VAL A 539 9.69 -1.68 32.99
N ARG A 540 8.46 -1.92 32.54
CA ARG A 540 7.29 -1.94 33.42
C ARG A 540 7.35 -3.04 34.48
N LYS A 541 7.82 -4.23 34.12
CA LYS A 541 8.02 -5.33 35.08
C LYS A 541 9.10 -5.00 36.10
N LEU A 542 10.22 -4.44 35.65
CA LEU A 542 11.31 -3.98 36.53
C LEU A 542 10.82 -2.90 37.50
N MET A 543 10.11 -1.88 37.00
CA MET A 543 9.55 -0.82 37.85
C MET A 543 8.62 -1.38 38.94
N ARG A 544 7.75 -2.34 38.60
CA ARG A 544 6.88 -2.98 39.60
C ARG A 544 7.68 -3.74 40.65
N TRP A 545 8.68 -4.51 40.21
CA TRP A 545 9.55 -5.25 41.12
C TRP A 545 10.28 -4.33 42.11
N TYR A 546 10.87 -3.23 41.63
CA TYR A 546 11.51 -2.23 42.50
C TYR A 546 10.51 -1.52 43.43
N SER A 547 9.33 -1.14 42.93
CA SER A 547 8.31 -0.47 43.75
C SER A 547 7.77 -1.37 44.86
N SER A 548 7.61 -2.68 44.60
CA SER A 548 7.22 -3.65 45.62
C SER A 548 8.33 -3.91 46.65
N GLY A 549 9.60 -3.77 46.27
CA GLY A 549 10.72 -3.80 47.22
C GLY A 549 10.78 -2.55 48.13
N SER A 550 10.35 -1.39 47.63
CA SER A 550 10.39 -0.12 48.39
C SER A 550 9.30 0.05 49.45
N GLN A 551 8.21 -0.75 49.41
CA GLN A 551 7.15 -0.71 50.44
C GLN A 551 7.45 -1.56 51.69
N VAL A 552 8.61 -2.24 51.75
CA VAL A 552 9.05 -3.00 52.95
C VAL A 552 9.89 -2.15 53.91
N GLY A 553 10.13 -0.86 53.58
CA GLY A 553 10.99 0.02 54.38
C GLY A 553 10.35 1.36 54.72
N SER A 554 9.28 1.38 55.52
CA SER A 554 8.93 2.56 56.34
C SER A 554 8.17 2.12 57.58
N GLN A 555 8.83 2.35 58.71
CA GLN A 555 8.53 1.95 60.08
C GLN A 555 7.53 2.94 60.70
N ASP A 556 6.53 2.42 61.41
CA ASP A 556 5.84 2.98 62.60
C ASP A 556 4.73 1.96 62.93
N GLY A 557 4.57 1.36 64.11
CA GLY A 557 5.05 1.65 65.44
C GLY A 557 3.89 1.33 66.39
N ASP A 558 4.03 0.22 67.14
CA ASP A 558 3.33 -0.13 68.39
C ASP A 558 2.09 -1.07 68.37
N GLY A 559 2.09 -2.06 69.29
CA GLY A 559 0.92 -2.90 69.65
C GLY A 559 1.06 -4.44 69.53
N LYS A 560 1.84 -5.06 70.43
CA LYS A 560 2.05 -6.51 70.67
C LYS A 560 0.81 -7.44 70.52
N SER A 561 0.98 -8.59 69.84
CA SER A 561 0.98 -9.95 70.44
C SER A 561 1.22 -11.07 69.41
N ALA A 562 2.28 -11.88 69.66
CA ALA A 562 2.52 -13.31 69.41
C ALA A 562 1.94 -13.99 68.12
N SER A 563 2.64 -14.82 67.35
CA SER A 563 3.96 -15.47 67.48
C SER A 563 4.38 -16.11 66.14
N ARG A 564 5.56 -15.71 65.65
CA ARG A 564 6.67 -16.54 65.15
C ARG A 564 6.35 -17.79 64.30
N ARG A 565 6.56 -17.66 62.98
CA ARG A 565 7.45 -18.54 62.20
C ARG A 565 8.02 -17.80 61.00
N GLN A 566 9.25 -17.30 61.16
CA GLN A 566 10.13 -16.98 60.03
C GLN A 566 10.69 -18.32 59.51
N SER A 567 10.44 -18.61 58.24
CA SER A 567 11.38 -19.38 57.43
C SER A 567 11.44 -18.77 56.04
N SER A 568 12.66 -18.40 55.65
CA SER A 568 13.13 -18.14 54.29
C SER A 568 12.31 -18.81 53.18
N GLY A 569 11.86 -18.02 52.21
CA GLY A 569 11.16 -18.50 51.02
C GLY A 569 11.19 -17.47 49.90
N LEU A 570 12.33 -17.42 49.18
CA LEU A 570 12.34 -17.14 47.74
C LEU A 570 11.24 -18.03 47.12
N PHE A 571 10.39 -17.51 46.24
CA PHE A 571 9.12 -18.12 45.75
C PHE A 571 7.91 -17.94 46.67
N HIS A 572 7.42 -16.70 46.80
CA HIS A 572 5.99 -16.52 47.03
C HIS A 572 5.26 -16.75 45.70
N ASN A 573 4.97 -18.03 45.43
CA ASN A 573 4.05 -18.43 44.38
C ASN A 573 2.69 -17.75 44.61
N ASP A 574 2.03 -17.39 43.52
CA ASP A 574 0.61 -16.97 43.37
C ASP A 574 -0.39 -18.04 43.89
N SER A 575 -0.05 -18.82 44.92
CA SER A 575 -0.72 -20.04 45.38
C SER A 575 -1.22 -19.96 46.83
N GLU A 576 -1.75 -18.81 47.26
CA GLU A 576 -2.90 -18.86 48.17
C GLU A 576 -4.16 -19.02 47.32
N PRO A 577 -5.17 -19.82 47.75
CA PRO A 577 -6.40 -19.98 46.98
C PRO A 577 -7.06 -18.62 46.83
N ARG A 578 -6.95 -18.02 45.63
CA ARG A 578 -7.66 -16.80 45.28
C ARG A 578 -9.15 -17.10 45.40
N GLU A 579 -9.80 -16.58 46.42
CA GLU A 579 -11.26 -16.51 46.44
C GLU A 579 -11.71 -15.64 45.27
N LEU A 580 -12.18 -16.31 44.21
CA LEU A 580 -12.80 -15.68 43.05
C LEU A 580 -14.12 -15.04 43.50
N MET A 581 -14.41 -13.84 43.01
CA MET A 581 -15.68 -13.17 43.27
C MET A 581 -16.84 -13.94 42.63
N GLN A 582 -18.08 -13.73 43.10
CA GLN A 582 -19.24 -14.44 42.53
C GLN A 582 -19.39 -14.16 41.03
N PHE A 583 -19.12 -12.91 40.62
CA PHE A 583 -19.01 -12.53 39.21
C PHE A 583 -17.94 -13.35 38.45
N GLU A 584 -16.73 -13.49 39.00
CA GLU A 584 -15.61 -14.19 38.34
C GLU A 584 -15.91 -15.70 38.22
N THR A 585 -16.55 -16.29 39.25
CA THR A 585 -16.99 -17.70 39.22
C THR A 585 -18.15 -17.92 38.26
N ALA A 586 -19.11 -17.00 38.18
CA ALA A 586 -20.28 -17.13 37.31
C ALA A 586 -19.94 -16.94 35.82
N THR A 587 -19.14 -15.93 35.50
CA THR A 587 -18.76 -15.62 34.11
C THR A 587 -17.53 -16.38 33.62
N GLY A 588 -16.76 -17.00 34.53
CA GLY A 588 -15.46 -17.60 34.22
C GLY A 588 -14.37 -16.55 33.90
N SER A 589 -14.67 -15.25 33.97
CA SER A 589 -13.73 -14.18 33.63
C SER A 589 -12.93 -13.75 34.86
N VAL A 590 -11.67 -14.19 34.94
CA VAL A 590 -10.77 -13.76 36.03
C VAL A 590 -10.27 -12.35 35.73
N LEU A 591 -10.78 -11.34 36.44
CA LEU A 591 -10.56 -9.92 36.13
C LEU A 591 -9.07 -9.54 36.09
N LYS A 592 -8.27 -10.16 36.97
CA LYS A 592 -6.81 -9.94 37.05
C LYS A 592 -6.04 -10.57 35.88
N ASN A 593 -6.59 -11.59 35.22
CA ASN A 593 -5.95 -12.29 34.10
C ASN A 593 -6.38 -11.73 32.73
N ARG A 594 -7.12 -10.62 32.70
CA ARG A 594 -7.41 -9.90 31.45
C ARG A 594 -6.16 -9.16 30.98
N PHE A 595 -5.50 -9.72 29.97
CA PHE A 595 -4.41 -9.12 29.22
C PHE A 595 -4.88 -8.74 27.82
N GLY A 596 -4.03 -8.07 27.05
CA GLY A 596 -4.33 -7.51 25.75
C GLY A 596 -3.92 -6.05 25.63
N ILE A 597 -4.35 -5.44 24.54
CA ILE A 597 -4.12 -4.03 24.24
C ILE A 597 -5.23 -3.24 24.94
N LEU A 598 -4.96 -2.84 26.18
CA LEU A 598 -5.92 -2.26 27.11
C LEU A 598 -5.22 -1.17 27.92
N SER A 599 -5.92 -0.07 28.16
CA SER A 599 -5.45 0.97 29.07
C SER A 599 -5.31 0.42 30.49
N ALA A 600 -4.47 1.05 31.31
CA ALA A 600 -4.37 0.67 32.71
C ALA A 600 -5.66 1.02 33.48
N TYR A 601 -6.25 0.03 34.16
CA TYR A 601 -7.42 0.21 35.02
C TYR A 601 -7.32 -0.61 36.32
N LYS A 602 -8.09 -0.20 37.33
CA LYS A 602 -8.17 -0.91 38.63
C LYS A 602 -9.15 -2.07 38.50
N ASN A 603 -8.75 -3.29 38.86
CA ASN A 603 -9.62 -4.47 38.75
C ASN A 603 -10.72 -4.52 39.81
N TYR A 604 -10.41 -4.04 41.02
CA TYR A 604 -11.30 -4.14 42.17
C TYR A 604 -11.51 -2.77 42.85
N THR A 605 -12.71 -2.54 43.36
CA THR A 605 -13.08 -1.38 44.19
C THR A 605 -13.62 -1.87 45.53
N TYR A 606 -13.20 -1.23 46.62
CA TYR A 606 -13.69 -1.56 47.96
C TYR A 606 -14.81 -0.60 48.36
N ILE A 607 -15.98 -1.16 48.67
CA ILE A 607 -17.15 -0.40 49.14
C ILE A 607 -17.56 -1.03 50.48
N ASN A 608 -17.57 -0.23 51.55
CA ASN A 608 -17.93 -0.67 52.90
C ASN A 608 -17.15 -1.93 53.37
N GLY A 609 -15.85 -1.99 53.09
CA GLY A 609 -14.97 -3.12 53.47
C GLY A 609 -15.14 -4.39 52.64
N ARG A 610 -16.10 -4.44 51.70
CA ARG A 610 -16.30 -5.56 50.76
C ARG A 610 -15.68 -5.26 49.39
N ARG A 611 -15.19 -6.30 48.72
CA ARG A 611 -14.53 -6.23 47.42
C ARG A 611 -15.58 -6.36 46.30
N PHE A 612 -15.55 -5.44 45.35
CA PHE A 612 -16.40 -5.46 44.15
C PHE A 612 -15.54 -5.38 42.88
N ALA A 613 -16.03 -5.98 41.79
CA ALA A 613 -15.54 -5.72 40.44
C ALA A 613 -15.74 -4.24 40.09
N SER A 614 -14.69 -3.58 39.61
CA SER A 614 -14.83 -2.20 39.14
C SER A 614 -15.62 -2.15 37.82
N GLY A 615 -16.30 -1.04 37.55
CA GLY A 615 -17.01 -0.86 36.27
C GLY A 615 -16.10 -0.98 35.05
N ASP A 616 -14.85 -0.51 35.15
CA ASP A 616 -13.82 -0.70 34.12
C ASP A 616 -13.52 -2.19 33.91
N ALA A 617 -13.43 -2.98 34.98
CA ALA A 617 -13.12 -4.40 34.90
C ALA A 617 -14.27 -5.19 34.29
N ILE A 618 -15.52 -4.86 34.62
CA ILE A 618 -16.72 -5.48 34.02
C ILE A 618 -16.76 -5.18 32.52
N TYR A 619 -16.63 -3.91 32.13
CA TYR A 619 -16.65 -3.51 30.72
C TYR A 619 -15.48 -4.07 29.92
N CYS A 620 -14.24 -3.99 30.44
CA CYS A 620 -13.05 -4.48 29.73
C CYS A 620 -12.96 -6.00 29.62
N ASN A 621 -13.77 -6.74 30.39
CA ASN A 621 -13.96 -8.18 30.21
C ASN A 621 -15.14 -8.52 29.30
N GLY A 622 -15.78 -7.51 28.68
CA GLY A 622 -16.84 -7.70 27.70
C GLY A 622 -18.23 -7.89 28.29
N PHE A 623 -18.52 -7.30 29.45
CA PHE A 623 -19.84 -7.40 30.09
C PHE A 623 -20.45 -6.04 30.39
N VAL A 624 -21.79 -6.00 30.42
CA VAL A 624 -22.59 -4.86 30.84
C VAL A 624 -23.77 -5.32 31.70
N VAL A 625 -24.25 -4.44 32.58
CA VAL A 625 -25.36 -4.72 33.51
C VAL A 625 -26.63 -4.05 32.99
N ALA A 626 -27.65 -4.84 32.64
CA ALA A 626 -28.96 -4.35 32.24
C ALA A 626 -29.94 -4.31 33.43
N ASN A 627 -30.37 -3.09 33.76
CA ASN A 627 -31.35 -2.72 34.79
C ASN A 627 -31.08 -3.35 36.17
N ASP A 628 -29.81 -3.55 36.51
CA ASP A 628 -29.35 -4.25 37.73
C ASP A 628 -30.00 -5.64 37.93
N LYS A 629 -30.50 -6.24 36.84
CA LYS A 629 -31.15 -7.56 36.82
C LYS A 629 -30.34 -8.59 36.05
N PHE A 630 -29.69 -8.18 34.95
CA PHE A 630 -29.00 -9.08 34.05
C PHE A 630 -27.57 -8.60 33.79
N VAL A 631 -26.63 -9.52 33.71
CA VAL A 631 -25.29 -9.31 33.16
C VAL A 631 -25.30 -9.92 31.76
N ILE A 632 -24.98 -9.08 30.77
CA ILE A 632 -25.03 -9.41 29.34
C ILE A 632 -23.63 -9.23 28.77
N ALA A 633 -23.19 -10.17 27.94
CA ALA A 633 -21.95 -10.01 27.19
C ALA A 633 -22.12 -8.91 26.11
N THR A 634 -21.11 -8.06 25.92
CA THR A 634 -21.16 -6.95 24.95
C THR A 634 -21.19 -7.44 23.50
N GLU A 635 -20.61 -8.63 23.24
CA GLU A 635 -20.64 -9.29 21.92
C GLU A 635 -22.05 -9.75 21.53
N ASP A 636 -22.85 -10.18 22.52
CA ASP A 636 -24.22 -10.66 22.29
C ASP A 636 -25.23 -9.52 22.12
N LEU A 637 -24.88 -8.29 22.46
CA LEU A 637 -25.83 -7.18 22.53
C LEU A 637 -26.40 -6.81 21.15
N MET A 638 -25.57 -6.84 20.10
CA MET A 638 -26.03 -6.58 18.73
C MET A 638 -27.01 -7.67 18.28
N SER A 639 -26.64 -8.94 18.47
CA SER A 639 -27.48 -10.09 18.17
C SER A 639 -28.79 -10.07 18.95
N LEU A 640 -28.75 -9.65 20.21
CA LEU A 640 -29.93 -9.51 21.08
C LEU A 640 -30.88 -8.43 20.56
N LEU A 641 -30.36 -7.27 20.14
CA LEU A 641 -31.16 -6.20 19.55
C LEU A 641 -31.85 -6.66 18.26
N ILE A 642 -31.10 -7.30 17.36
CA ILE A 642 -31.65 -7.83 16.11
C ILE A 642 -32.72 -8.88 16.41
N MET A 643 -32.45 -9.85 17.30
CA MET A 643 -33.41 -10.88 17.70
C MET A 643 -34.69 -10.27 18.29
N LYS A 644 -34.57 -9.15 19.00
CA LYS A 644 -35.72 -8.46 19.59
C LYS A 644 -36.54 -7.67 18.56
N ILE A 645 -35.88 -7.06 17.57
CA ILE A 645 -36.53 -6.33 16.47
C ILE A 645 -37.26 -7.32 15.54
N THR A 646 -36.58 -8.38 15.11
CA THR A 646 -37.13 -9.38 14.17
C THR A 646 -38.11 -10.35 14.84
N ARG A 647 -38.07 -10.44 16.18
CA ARG A 647 -38.77 -11.46 16.98
C ARG A 647 -38.41 -12.90 16.61
N ALA A 648 -37.30 -13.10 15.90
CA ALA A 648 -36.82 -14.40 15.44
C ALA A 648 -35.51 -14.76 16.16
N ARG A 649 -35.43 -15.99 16.67
CA ARG A 649 -34.22 -16.51 17.30
C ARG A 649 -33.33 -17.16 16.25
N PHE A 650 -32.27 -16.46 15.86
CA PHE A 650 -31.26 -16.96 14.92
C PHE A 650 -29.95 -17.40 15.61
N THR A 651 -29.76 -17.05 16.89
CA THR A 651 -28.60 -17.47 17.69
C THR A 651 -28.97 -17.72 19.17
N ASN A 652 -28.12 -18.45 19.89
CA ASN A 652 -28.31 -18.79 21.29
C ASN A 652 -27.53 -17.82 22.18
N ILE A 653 -28.25 -16.91 22.84
CA ILE A 653 -27.67 -15.89 23.71
C ILE A 653 -27.90 -16.28 25.16
N TYR A 654 -26.88 -16.16 26.01
CA TYR A 654 -26.95 -16.49 27.44
C TYR A 654 -26.68 -15.25 28.30
N VAL A 655 -27.46 -15.05 29.36
CA VAL A 655 -27.30 -13.93 30.30
C VAL A 655 -27.32 -14.42 31.74
N TYR A 656 -26.62 -13.72 32.63
CA TYR A 656 -26.59 -14.06 34.06
C TYR A 656 -27.54 -13.17 34.84
N THR A 657 -28.28 -13.73 35.80
CA THR A 657 -29.19 -12.96 36.66
C THR A 657 -28.48 -12.45 37.91
N ILE A 658 -28.80 -11.23 38.36
CA ILE A 658 -28.25 -10.64 39.59
C ILE A 658 -29.15 -11.00 40.78
N LYS A 659 -28.54 -11.46 41.88
CA LYS A 659 -29.15 -11.77 43.18
C LYS A 659 -28.77 -10.70 44.20
N GLU A 660 -29.70 -10.34 45.08
CA GLU A 660 -29.45 -9.43 46.22
C GLU A 660 -28.79 -8.08 45.84
N GLY A 661 -29.09 -7.59 44.63
CA GLY A 661 -28.63 -6.29 44.11
C GLY A 661 -27.16 -6.20 43.69
N THR A 662 -26.30 -7.17 44.02
CA THR A 662 -24.86 -7.13 43.67
C THR A 662 -24.22 -8.48 43.33
N GLY A 663 -24.78 -9.61 43.77
CA GLY A 663 -24.22 -10.95 43.49
C GLY A 663 -24.69 -11.51 42.16
N VAL A 664 -23.84 -12.26 41.45
CA VAL A 664 -24.19 -12.84 40.13
C VAL A 664 -24.51 -14.32 40.27
N ASN A 665 -25.63 -14.75 39.67
CA ASN A 665 -26.02 -16.16 39.68
C ASN A 665 -25.07 -16.98 38.79
N GLN A 666 -24.63 -18.14 39.28
CA GLN A 666 -23.67 -19.00 38.58
C GLN A 666 -24.26 -19.71 37.35
N THR A 667 -25.58 -19.82 37.27
CA THR A 667 -26.26 -20.43 36.11
C THR A 667 -26.67 -19.38 35.08
N ALA A 668 -26.15 -19.53 33.86
CA ALA A 668 -26.54 -18.70 32.73
C ALA A 668 -27.95 -19.07 32.26
N ARG A 669 -28.74 -18.05 31.90
CA ARG A 669 -30.10 -18.19 31.39
C ARG A 669 -30.12 -17.91 29.89
N LEU A 670 -30.70 -18.84 29.13
CA LEU A 670 -30.95 -18.66 27.71
C LEU A 670 -31.99 -17.56 27.45
N VAL A 671 -31.68 -16.65 26.51
CA VAL A 671 -32.53 -15.50 26.14
C VAL A 671 -33.45 -15.85 24.98
N TYR A 672 -34.71 -15.49 25.13
CA TYR A 672 -35.72 -15.46 24.06
C TYR A 672 -36.07 -13.99 23.74
N PRO A 673 -36.70 -13.69 22.57
CA PRO A 673 -37.09 -12.32 22.20
C PRO A 673 -37.92 -11.58 23.26
N THR A 674 -38.62 -12.32 24.13
CA THR A 674 -39.46 -11.81 25.23
C THR A 674 -38.77 -11.77 26.59
N THR A 675 -37.58 -12.35 26.76
CA THR A 675 -36.93 -12.53 28.09
C THR A 675 -36.46 -11.23 28.71
N ILE A 676 -35.91 -10.30 27.92
CA ILE A 676 -35.41 -8.99 28.38
C ILE A 676 -36.29 -7.91 27.78
N SER A 677 -36.85 -6.99 28.57
CA SER A 677 -37.72 -5.93 28.04
C SER A 677 -36.93 -4.79 27.39
N TRP A 678 -37.56 -3.99 26.54
CA TRP A 678 -36.95 -2.75 26.01
C TRP A 678 -36.55 -1.79 27.15
N HIS A 679 -37.32 -1.78 28.23
CA HIS A 679 -37.01 -1.00 29.42
C HIS A 679 -35.74 -1.49 30.12
N ASP A 680 -35.48 -2.80 30.12
CA ASP A 680 -34.26 -3.34 30.70
C ASP A 680 -33.03 -2.97 29.86
N LEU A 681 -33.14 -3.00 28.52
CA LEU A 681 -32.08 -2.58 27.58
C LEU A 681 -31.86 -1.06 27.52
N ALA A 682 -32.88 -0.26 27.84
CA ALA A 682 -32.72 1.18 27.98
C ALA A 682 -31.92 1.58 29.24
N LYS A 683 -31.75 0.63 30.18
CA LYS A 683 -31.10 0.83 31.47
C LYS A 683 -29.81 0.00 31.60
N VAL A 684 -28.88 0.13 30.66
CA VAL A 684 -27.58 -0.58 30.70
C VAL A 684 -26.50 0.26 31.41
N SER A 685 -25.75 -0.31 32.36
CA SER A 685 -24.71 0.34 33.19
C SER A 685 -23.52 -0.60 33.42
N VAL A 686 -22.49 -0.07 34.09
CA VAL A 686 -21.33 -0.82 34.58
C VAL A 686 -21.29 -0.79 36.13
N SER A 687 -22.45 -1.03 36.74
CA SER A 687 -22.62 -1.06 38.20
C SER A 687 -21.63 -2.07 38.84
N PRO A 688 -20.97 -1.76 39.96
CA PRO A 688 -20.05 -2.69 40.61
C PRO A 688 -20.76 -3.99 41.04
N LEU A 689 -20.12 -5.15 40.83
CA LEU A 689 -20.66 -6.49 41.13
C LEU A 689 -19.78 -7.21 42.16
N ALA A 690 -20.39 -8.06 43.00
CA ALA A 690 -19.75 -8.78 44.10
C ALA A 690 -19.15 -10.15 43.69
#